data_AF-A0A265UMV8-F1
#
_entry.id   AF-A0A265UMV8-F1
#
_cell.length_a   1.000
_cell.length_b   1.000
_cell.length_c   1.000
_cell.angle_alpha   90.00
_cell.angle_beta   90.00
_cell.angle_gamma   90.00
#
_symmetry.space_group_name_H-M   'P 1'
#
loop_
_entity.id
_entity.type
_entity.pdbx_description
1 polymer ?
#
loop_
_entity_poly.entity_id
_entity_poly.type
_entity_poly.pdbx_seq_one_letter_code
_entity_poly.pdbx_strand_id
1 'polypeptide(L)'
;ADNCSTGLEATFADTVADGACANESVITRTWTLTDGCDNTTTLVQTITVEDNTAPIIACPTDITVSADLGQPSAVVSISLPTLSDNCNGDLTYTNDYTNTEDASGTYNIGTTTVTYTATDACGNTSECTFTVTVIENEAPEINCPPTITVSCIDTVSAPYANYNEFVNSGGSASDNSGIDESSFELVSESSDGNSCPETISRTYRISDNQGNFSECTQLIVVNDEIDPVLVVPADDIVECSAIPELGTPIATDNCDSDVDIIYDGEIRTDGPCNNTYTLTRTWTATDDCGNTHSVSQTITVEDNTAPTFTVPADITVECDVDVNDLSITGDVTDEADNCSTGLEATFADTVAAGACANESVITRTWTLTDGCDNTTTLVQTITVEDNTAPTFTVPADITVECDVDVNDLSITGDVTDEADNCSTGLEATFADTVAAGACANESVITRTWTLTDGCDNTTTLVQTITVEDNTAPVFNEDLPADVTVECNNVPEAAVITASDNCDATVEVVFAEEITEGSCVGDYLITRTWTTIDSCNNQSSHSQIITVQDLTSPTLVTPFDENITIACDDIPEIPNLVFEDSCSNNISVEFNEVSTQISDLEDYEITRTWTVIDDCGNVSVFTQNITVELSNVINAFDSNRCILDEEFDLFDLLTGDFDMNGTWTVVNGVATLNNGSFFDPSTVDIGVYTFMYAITDGPCPNEVQVNVTIDDDCVVLACGLEDVVVSKTVTANGDDINDFFTVSGIEDCGFVIELQIFNRWGAKIYQSNNYQNDWNGFTNRSSVGSSGEVPTGTYYYVINLRNSGLEPIVGPIYVATNK
;
A
#
# COMPACT_ATOMS: atom_id res chain seq x y z
N ALA A 1 -143.77 -19.98 -181.41
CA ALA A 1 -144.94 -19.33 -182.02
C ALA A 1 -145.82 -20.42 -182.61
N ASP A 2 -147.12 -20.39 -182.33
CA ASP A 2 -148.12 -21.36 -182.78
C ASP A 2 -148.98 -20.73 -183.89
N ASN A 3 -149.36 -21.51 -184.91
CA ASN A 3 -150.08 -21.03 -186.10
C ASN A 3 -151.62 -20.97 -185.91
N CYS A 4 -152.15 -21.41 -184.76
CA CYS A 4 -153.60 -21.48 -184.52
C CYS A 4 -154.08 -20.86 -183.19
N SER A 5 -153.21 -20.40 -182.28
CA SER A 5 -153.63 -19.77 -181.01
C SER A 5 -152.70 -18.64 -180.54
N THR A 6 -153.21 -17.70 -179.74
CA THR A 6 -152.46 -16.51 -179.25
C THR A 6 -152.13 -16.54 -177.75
N GLY A 7 -152.00 -17.72 -177.13
CA GLY A 7 -151.56 -17.84 -175.73
C GLY A 7 -150.97 -19.21 -175.43
N LEU A 8 -149.65 -19.27 -175.25
CA LEU A 8 -148.90 -20.46 -174.82
C LEU A 8 -148.52 -20.33 -173.34
N GLU A 9 -148.67 -21.39 -172.56
CA GLU A 9 -148.24 -21.43 -171.16
C GLU A 9 -146.82 -21.99 -171.07
N ALA A 10 -145.93 -21.35 -170.31
CA ALA A 10 -144.53 -21.74 -170.15
C ALA A 10 -144.19 -22.03 -168.68
N THR A 11 -143.56 -23.16 -168.40
CA THR A 11 -143.06 -23.57 -167.07
C THR A 11 -141.57 -23.88 -167.13
N PHE A 12 -140.85 -23.84 -166.00
CA PHE A 12 -139.44 -24.25 -165.96
C PHE A 12 -139.10 -25.11 -164.74
N ALA A 13 -138.02 -25.89 -164.86
CA ALA A 13 -137.42 -26.66 -163.76
C ALA A 13 -135.88 -26.56 -163.81
N ASP A 14 -135.27 -26.46 -162.63
CA ASP A 14 -133.82 -26.35 -162.47
C ASP A 14 -133.22 -27.64 -161.93
N THR A 15 -131.98 -27.92 -162.34
CA THR A 15 -131.09 -28.92 -161.75
C THR A 15 -129.72 -28.28 -161.51
N VAL A 16 -129.12 -28.54 -160.34
CA VAL A 16 -127.81 -28.00 -159.95
C VAL A 16 -126.80 -29.15 -159.89
N ALA A 17 -125.60 -28.95 -160.42
CA ALA A 17 -124.45 -29.83 -160.31
C ALA A 17 -123.24 -29.06 -159.74
N ASP A 18 -122.37 -29.76 -159.01
CA ASP A 18 -121.13 -29.18 -158.48
C ASP A 18 -120.15 -28.80 -159.61
N GLY A 19 -119.36 -27.74 -159.40
CA GLY A 19 -118.33 -27.22 -160.31
C GLY A 19 -116.96 -27.92 -160.20
N ALA A 20 -115.90 -27.28 -160.69
CA ALA A 20 -114.58 -27.92 -160.84
C ALA A 20 -113.76 -27.94 -159.53
N CYS A 21 -113.99 -26.99 -158.63
CA CYS A 21 -113.45 -26.98 -157.26
C CYS A 21 -114.56 -26.75 -156.21
N ALA A 22 -114.23 -26.95 -154.93
CA ALA A 22 -115.19 -26.78 -153.85
C ALA A 22 -115.73 -25.32 -153.83
N ASN A 23 -117.05 -25.16 -153.80
CA ASN A 23 -117.81 -23.90 -153.85
C ASN A 23 -118.11 -23.32 -155.24
N GLU A 24 -117.73 -24.00 -156.33
CA GLU A 24 -118.27 -23.71 -157.68
C GLU A 24 -119.56 -24.52 -157.96
N SER A 25 -120.48 -24.00 -158.78
CA SER A 25 -121.68 -24.74 -159.18
C SER A 25 -122.20 -24.39 -160.58
N VAL A 26 -122.86 -25.35 -161.23
CA VAL A 26 -123.48 -25.23 -162.55
C VAL A 26 -124.99 -25.48 -162.44
N ILE A 27 -125.80 -24.49 -162.78
CA ILE A 27 -127.26 -24.56 -162.75
C ILE A 27 -127.80 -24.73 -164.18
N THR A 28 -128.57 -25.79 -164.43
CA THR A 28 -129.25 -26.06 -165.72
C THR A 28 -130.76 -25.91 -165.58
N ARG A 29 -131.35 -24.93 -166.27
CA ARG A 29 -132.78 -24.59 -166.30
C ARG A 29 -133.44 -25.06 -167.59
N THR A 30 -134.44 -25.93 -167.51
CA THR A 30 -135.24 -26.39 -168.66
C THR A 30 -136.61 -25.72 -168.66
N TRP A 31 -136.94 -25.00 -169.73
CA TRP A 31 -138.23 -24.39 -170.00
C TRP A 31 -139.09 -25.32 -170.87
N THR A 32 -140.38 -25.47 -170.55
CA THR A 32 -141.38 -26.23 -171.32
C THR A 32 -142.53 -25.31 -171.70
N LEU A 33 -142.83 -25.18 -172.99
CA LEU A 33 -143.98 -24.46 -173.50
C LEU A 33 -145.05 -25.44 -174.02
N THR A 34 -146.31 -25.24 -173.63
CA THR A 34 -147.46 -26.07 -174.02
C THR A 34 -148.51 -25.24 -174.76
N ASP A 35 -149.05 -25.76 -175.87
CA ASP A 35 -150.17 -25.14 -176.61
C ASP A 35 -151.56 -25.58 -176.14
N GLY A 36 -152.62 -24.90 -176.59
CA GLY A 36 -154.01 -25.19 -176.20
C GLY A 36 -154.58 -26.51 -176.73
N CYS A 37 -153.77 -27.29 -177.47
CA CYS A 37 -154.07 -28.64 -177.93
C CYS A 37 -153.17 -29.70 -177.25
N ASP A 38 -152.46 -29.32 -176.17
CA ASP A 38 -151.53 -30.15 -175.38
C ASP A 38 -150.22 -30.56 -176.09
N ASN A 39 -149.83 -29.90 -177.19
CA ASN A 39 -148.49 -30.12 -177.74
C ASN A 39 -147.45 -29.36 -176.93
N THR A 40 -146.28 -29.96 -176.68
CA THR A 40 -145.21 -29.34 -175.90
C THR A 40 -143.89 -29.23 -176.66
N THR A 41 -143.10 -28.19 -176.35
CA THR A 41 -141.68 -28.06 -176.76
C THR A 41 -140.85 -27.58 -175.58
N THR A 42 -139.58 -27.98 -175.53
CA THR A 42 -138.67 -27.60 -174.43
C THR A 42 -137.42 -26.86 -174.93
N LEU A 43 -136.82 -26.03 -174.06
CA LEU A 43 -135.56 -25.29 -174.25
C LEU A 43 -134.72 -25.33 -172.97
N VAL A 44 -133.38 -25.42 -173.06
CA VAL A 44 -132.49 -25.50 -171.89
C VAL A 44 -131.52 -24.31 -171.83
N GLN A 45 -131.22 -23.80 -170.63
CA GLN A 45 -130.25 -22.74 -170.31
C GLN A 45 -129.27 -23.21 -169.20
N THR A 46 -127.99 -22.83 -169.28
CA THR A 46 -126.95 -23.19 -168.28
C THR A 46 -126.28 -21.93 -167.69
N ILE A 47 -125.96 -21.94 -166.38
CA ILE A 47 -125.32 -20.84 -165.59
C ILE A 47 -124.18 -21.41 -164.73
N THR A 48 -123.01 -20.75 -164.63
CA THR A 48 -121.83 -21.17 -163.83
C THR A 48 -121.36 -20.11 -162.81
N VAL A 49 -120.74 -20.54 -161.70
CA VAL A 49 -120.11 -19.70 -160.65
C VAL A 49 -118.66 -20.18 -160.41
N GLU A 50 -117.66 -19.26 -160.41
CA GLU A 50 -116.19 -19.52 -160.36
C GLU A 50 -115.44 -18.57 -159.39
N ASP A 51 -114.29 -18.98 -158.81
CA ASP A 51 -113.39 -18.16 -157.96
C ASP A 51 -112.00 -17.91 -158.60
N ASN A 52 -111.53 -16.65 -158.57
CA ASN A 52 -110.31 -16.17 -159.23
C ASN A 52 -109.50 -15.16 -158.37
N THR A 53 -109.70 -15.11 -157.04
CA THR A 53 -109.03 -14.12 -156.17
C THR A 53 -107.96 -14.78 -155.31
N ALA A 54 -106.75 -14.22 -155.26
CA ALA A 54 -105.67 -14.75 -154.42
C ALA A 54 -105.81 -14.34 -152.94
N PRO A 55 -105.29 -15.14 -151.99
CA PRO A 55 -105.36 -14.84 -150.55
C PRO A 55 -104.49 -13.63 -150.18
N ILE A 56 -104.84 -12.94 -149.10
CA ILE A 56 -104.04 -11.84 -148.52
C ILE A 56 -103.19 -12.41 -147.37
N ILE A 57 -101.88 -12.18 -147.40
CA ILE A 57 -100.93 -12.52 -146.33
C ILE A 57 -100.25 -11.25 -145.79
N ALA A 58 -100.14 -11.14 -144.46
CA ALA A 58 -99.39 -10.10 -143.77
C ALA A 58 -98.23 -10.71 -142.97
N CYS A 59 -97.01 -10.24 -143.26
CA CYS A 59 -95.77 -10.76 -142.70
C CYS A 59 -95.48 -10.28 -141.27
N PRO A 60 -94.62 -11.03 -140.54
CA PRO A 60 -93.97 -10.53 -139.33
C PRO A 60 -93.17 -9.24 -139.58
N THR A 61 -92.87 -8.49 -138.53
CA THR A 61 -91.97 -7.32 -138.61
C THR A 61 -90.51 -7.74 -138.65
N ASP A 62 -89.64 -6.88 -139.16
CA ASP A 62 -88.19 -7.06 -139.10
C ASP A 62 -87.70 -7.20 -137.63
N ILE A 63 -86.70 -8.05 -137.40
CA ILE A 63 -86.12 -8.32 -136.07
C ILE A 63 -84.62 -8.00 -136.08
N THR A 64 -84.12 -7.35 -135.02
CA THR A 64 -82.68 -7.18 -134.77
C THR A 64 -82.33 -7.68 -133.37
N VAL A 65 -81.36 -8.58 -133.27
CA VAL A 65 -80.87 -9.16 -132.00
C VAL A 65 -79.34 -9.24 -132.00
N SER A 66 -78.72 -9.34 -130.83
CA SER A 66 -77.29 -9.68 -130.73
C SER A 66 -77.09 -11.18 -130.88
N ALA A 67 -75.92 -11.60 -131.35
CA ALA A 67 -75.48 -13.00 -131.30
C ALA A 67 -75.51 -13.54 -129.85
N ASP A 68 -75.77 -14.85 -129.69
CA ASP A 68 -75.70 -15.49 -128.37
C ASP A 68 -74.24 -15.53 -127.89
N LEU A 69 -74.00 -15.39 -126.58
CA LEU A 69 -72.65 -15.29 -125.98
C LEU A 69 -71.71 -16.40 -126.47
N GLY A 70 -70.57 -16.03 -127.05
CA GLY A 70 -69.58 -16.97 -127.58
C GLY A 70 -70.00 -17.76 -128.83
N GLN A 71 -71.09 -17.39 -129.51
CA GLN A 71 -71.60 -18.07 -130.72
C GLN A 71 -71.73 -17.07 -131.89
N PRO A 72 -71.46 -17.48 -133.15
CA PRO A 72 -71.62 -16.63 -134.33
C PRO A 72 -73.08 -16.52 -134.83
N SER A 73 -74.06 -16.73 -133.94
CA SER A 73 -75.47 -16.84 -134.26
C SER A 73 -76.36 -16.52 -133.06
N ALA A 74 -77.62 -16.16 -133.31
CA ALA A 74 -78.65 -16.00 -132.28
C ALA A 74 -79.83 -16.93 -132.53
N VAL A 75 -80.40 -17.50 -131.48
CA VAL A 75 -81.72 -18.16 -131.57
C VAL A 75 -82.82 -17.11 -131.59
N VAL A 76 -83.57 -17.02 -132.70
CA VAL A 76 -84.62 -16.01 -132.91
C VAL A 76 -85.97 -16.69 -133.09
N SER A 77 -86.96 -16.26 -132.30
CA SER A 77 -88.35 -16.69 -132.42
C SER A 77 -89.14 -15.72 -133.30
N ILE A 78 -89.80 -16.25 -134.34
CA ILE A 78 -90.58 -15.48 -135.31
C ILE A 78 -92.07 -15.69 -135.07
N SER A 79 -92.85 -14.61 -135.02
CA SER A 79 -94.32 -14.72 -134.96
C SER A 79 -94.89 -15.27 -136.27
N LEU A 80 -95.97 -16.06 -136.23
CA LEU A 80 -96.64 -16.57 -137.44
C LEU A 80 -97.27 -15.41 -138.28
N PRO A 81 -97.32 -15.52 -139.62
CA PRO A 81 -98.02 -14.56 -140.47
C PRO A 81 -99.55 -14.65 -140.29
N THR A 82 -100.27 -13.61 -140.71
CA THR A 82 -101.74 -13.61 -140.70
C THR A 82 -102.30 -13.68 -142.12
N LEU A 83 -103.33 -14.51 -142.32
CA LEU A 83 -103.90 -14.79 -143.64
C LEU A 83 -105.41 -14.56 -143.67
N SER A 84 -105.94 -14.10 -144.80
CA SER A 84 -107.38 -13.99 -145.06
C SER A 84 -107.69 -14.12 -146.55
N ASP A 85 -108.85 -14.68 -146.88
CA ASP A 85 -109.34 -14.78 -148.26
C ASP A 85 -110.85 -14.45 -148.34
N ASN A 86 -111.37 -14.14 -149.53
CA ASN A 86 -112.79 -13.79 -149.74
C ASN A 86 -113.72 -15.01 -149.83
N CYS A 87 -113.16 -16.21 -150.01
CA CYS A 87 -113.86 -17.49 -150.02
C CYS A 87 -113.60 -18.27 -148.71
N ASN A 88 -114.62 -18.98 -148.22
CA ASN A 88 -114.60 -19.57 -146.87
C ASN A 88 -113.94 -20.98 -146.85
N GLY A 89 -112.71 -21.08 -147.38
CA GLY A 89 -111.93 -22.32 -147.53
C GLY A 89 -110.64 -22.36 -146.70
N ASP A 90 -110.01 -23.54 -146.62
CA ASP A 90 -108.74 -23.74 -145.92
C ASP A 90 -107.57 -23.12 -146.72
N LEU A 91 -106.76 -22.28 -146.07
CA LEU A 91 -105.54 -21.68 -146.62
C LEU A 91 -104.30 -22.46 -146.15
N THR A 92 -103.31 -22.61 -147.03
CA THR A 92 -102.01 -23.20 -146.69
C THR A 92 -100.89 -22.17 -146.88
N TYR A 93 -99.85 -22.22 -146.04
CA TYR A 93 -98.71 -21.30 -146.16
C TYR A 93 -97.41 -21.92 -145.63
N THR A 94 -96.28 -21.51 -146.20
CA THR A 94 -94.93 -21.96 -145.78
C THR A 94 -93.91 -20.83 -145.95
N ASN A 95 -92.76 -20.90 -145.26
CA ASN A 95 -91.64 -19.97 -145.47
C ASN A 95 -90.41 -20.64 -146.12
N ASP A 96 -89.56 -19.86 -146.78
CA ASP A 96 -88.33 -20.33 -147.44
C ASP A 96 -87.18 -20.69 -146.49
N TYR A 97 -87.22 -20.28 -145.22
CA TYR A 97 -86.17 -20.54 -144.23
C TYR A 97 -86.26 -21.94 -143.63
N THR A 98 -87.41 -22.33 -143.07
CA THR A 98 -87.65 -23.65 -142.47
C THR A 98 -88.48 -24.58 -143.36
N ASN A 99 -89.10 -24.07 -144.43
CA ASN A 99 -90.08 -24.80 -145.25
C ASN A 99 -91.30 -25.31 -144.44
N THR A 100 -91.65 -24.61 -143.36
CA THR A 100 -92.82 -24.89 -142.51
C THR A 100 -93.64 -23.61 -142.26
N GLU A 101 -94.66 -23.68 -141.41
CA GLU A 101 -95.43 -22.50 -140.98
C GLU A 101 -94.64 -21.58 -140.02
N ASP A 102 -93.60 -22.08 -139.34
CA ASP A 102 -92.82 -21.36 -138.32
C ASP A 102 -91.38 -21.10 -138.78
N ALA A 103 -91.00 -19.83 -138.92
CA ALA A 103 -89.67 -19.40 -139.33
C ALA A 103 -88.68 -19.24 -138.15
N SER A 104 -89.06 -19.61 -136.93
CA SER A 104 -88.16 -19.59 -135.76
C SER A 104 -86.97 -20.52 -135.95
N GLY A 105 -85.78 -20.08 -135.52
CA GLY A 105 -84.55 -20.87 -135.65
C GLY A 105 -83.28 -20.09 -135.29
N THR A 106 -82.13 -20.68 -135.62
CA THR A 106 -80.82 -20.08 -135.34
C THR A 106 -80.34 -19.27 -136.54
N TYR A 107 -80.25 -17.95 -136.40
CA TYR A 107 -79.79 -17.05 -137.44
C TYR A 107 -78.32 -16.70 -137.21
N ASN A 108 -77.48 -16.87 -138.24
CA ASN A 108 -76.07 -16.45 -138.18
C ASN A 108 -75.95 -14.91 -138.20
N ILE A 109 -74.82 -14.38 -137.73
CA ILE A 109 -74.49 -12.96 -137.82
C ILE A 109 -74.68 -12.45 -139.26
N GLY A 110 -75.30 -11.27 -139.39
CA GLY A 110 -75.71 -10.67 -140.65
C GLY A 110 -77.23 -10.61 -140.81
N THR A 111 -77.68 -10.25 -142.02
CA THR A 111 -79.10 -10.08 -142.35
C THR A 111 -79.60 -11.26 -143.18
N THR A 112 -80.60 -11.98 -142.67
CA THR A 112 -81.33 -13.04 -143.39
C THR A 112 -82.71 -12.52 -143.79
N THR A 113 -83.09 -12.68 -145.07
CA THR A 113 -84.44 -12.35 -145.56
C THR A 113 -85.27 -13.63 -145.59
N VAL A 114 -86.48 -13.60 -145.04
CA VAL A 114 -87.41 -14.74 -145.01
C VAL A 114 -88.67 -14.38 -145.78
N THR A 115 -89.10 -15.27 -146.68
CA THR A 115 -90.27 -15.13 -147.55
C THR A 115 -91.34 -16.15 -147.17
N TYR A 116 -92.57 -15.72 -146.90
CA TYR A 116 -93.74 -16.60 -146.78
C TYR A 116 -94.53 -16.63 -148.08
N THR A 117 -95.05 -17.81 -148.43
CA THR A 117 -95.95 -18.04 -149.58
C THR A 117 -97.24 -18.68 -149.10
N ALA A 118 -98.38 -18.04 -149.36
CA ALA A 118 -99.74 -18.52 -149.08
C ALA A 118 -100.42 -19.03 -150.36
N THR A 119 -101.21 -20.09 -150.24
CA THR A 119 -101.99 -20.72 -151.33
C THR A 119 -103.40 -21.03 -150.87
N ASP A 120 -104.41 -20.61 -151.65
CA ASP A 120 -105.82 -20.97 -151.42
C ASP A 120 -106.18 -22.36 -151.97
N ALA A 121 -107.41 -22.82 -151.70
CA ALA A 121 -107.90 -24.13 -152.16
C ALA A 121 -108.06 -24.24 -153.69
N CYS A 122 -108.14 -23.12 -154.40
CA CYS A 122 -108.25 -23.04 -155.86
C CYS A 122 -106.86 -22.95 -156.54
N GLY A 123 -105.78 -22.80 -155.76
CA GLY A 123 -104.40 -22.73 -156.22
C GLY A 123 -103.88 -21.32 -156.49
N ASN A 124 -104.60 -20.26 -156.09
CA ASN A 124 -104.06 -18.89 -156.20
C ASN A 124 -103.08 -18.63 -155.05
N THR A 125 -102.02 -17.86 -155.31
CA THR A 125 -100.91 -17.66 -154.36
C THR A 125 -100.59 -16.19 -154.10
N SER A 126 -100.06 -15.90 -152.91
CA SER A 126 -99.49 -14.60 -152.53
C SER A 126 -98.25 -14.76 -151.65
N GLU A 127 -97.37 -13.75 -151.65
CA GLU A 127 -96.11 -13.77 -150.92
C GLU A 127 -95.89 -12.51 -150.09
N CYS A 128 -95.12 -12.61 -149.00
CA CYS A 128 -94.60 -11.48 -148.26
C CYS A 128 -93.19 -11.78 -147.67
N THR A 129 -92.40 -10.75 -147.37
CA THR A 129 -91.02 -10.88 -146.85
C THR A 129 -90.75 -10.01 -145.62
N PHE A 130 -89.87 -10.46 -144.72
CA PHE A 130 -89.29 -9.68 -143.63
C PHE A 130 -87.81 -10.08 -143.40
N THR A 131 -87.08 -9.36 -142.56
CA THR A 131 -85.65 -9.60 -142.28
C THR A 131 -85.35 -9.89 -140.81
N VAL A 132 -84.35 -10.75 -140.57
CA VAL A 132 -83.75 -11.00 -139.26
C VAL A 132 -82.29 -10.59 -139.33
N THR A 133 -81.90 -9.60 -138.53
CA THR A 133 -80.52 -9.10 -138.43
C THR A 133 -79.91 -9.51 -137.09
N VAL A 134 -78.83 -10.29 -137.14
CA VAL A 134 -78.04 -10.64 -135.95
C VAL A 134 -76.76 -9.81 -135.95
N ILE A 135 -76.55 -8.98 -134.92
CA ILE A 135 -75.37 -8.13 -134.75
C ILE A 135 -74.41 -8.68 -133.70
N GLU A 136 -73.13 -8.41 -133.88
CA GLU A 136 -72.07 -8.70 -132.90
C GLU A 136 -71.98 -7.50 -131.92
N ASN A 137 -71.88 -7.76 -130.61
CA ASN A 137 -71.85 -6.76 -129.52
C ASN A 137 -71.10 -7.26 -128.26
N GLU A 138 -70.38 -8.38 -128.35
CA GLU A 138 -69.59 -8.98 -127.26
C GLU A 138 -68.22 -8.30 -127.21
N ALA A 139 -67.82 -7.80 -126.04
CA ALA A 139 -66.49 -7.21 -125.88
C ALA A 139 -65.41 -8.31 -125.80
N PRO A 140 -64.17 -8.05 -126.28
CA PRO A 140 -63.09 -9.03 -126.21
C PRO A 140 -62.74 -9.41 -124.77
N GLU A 141 -62.32 -10.65 -124.52
CA GLU A 141 -61.70 -11.03 -123.25
C GLU A 141 -60.22 -10.61 -123.26
N ILE A 142 -59.76 -9.90 -122.23
CA ILE A 142 -58.35 -9.49 -122.08
C ILE A 142 -57.82 -9.96 -120.72
N ASN A 143 -56.66 -10.63 -120.73
CA ASN A 143 -55.91 -11.06 -119.56
C ASN A 143 -54.58 -10.30 -119.51
N CYS A 144 -54.31 -9.66 -118.37
CA CYS A 144 -53.08 -8.89 -118.18
C CYS A 144 -51.88 -9.79 -117.87
N PRO A 145 -50.65 -9.37 -118.26
CA PRO A 145 -49.41 -9.94 -117.76
C PRO A 145 -49.39 -10.04 -116.22
N PRO A 146 -48.60 -10.97 -115.66
CA PRO A 146 -48.44 -11.08 -114.21
C PRO A 146 -47.83 -9.80 -113.61
N THR A 147 -48.01 -9.65 -112.30
CA THR A 147 -47.35 -8.59 -111.51
C THR A 147 -45.84 -8.67 -111.66
N ILE A 148 -45.20 -7.52 -111.82
CA ILE A 148 -43.73 -7.40 -111.87
C ILE A 148 -43.26 -6.86 -110.51
N THR A 149 -42.24 -7.47 -109.92
CA THR A 149 -41.51 -6.89 -108.78
C THR A 149 -40.15 -6.40 -109.27
N VAL A 150 -39.81 -5.15 -108.97
CA VAL A 150 -38.50 -4.56 -109.28
C VAL A 150 -37.90 -3.93 -108.03
N SER A 151 -36.58 -3.89 -107.95
CA SER A 151 -35.91 -3.11 -106.92
C SER A 151 -36.08 -1.62 -107.20
N CYS A 152 -36.16 -0.80 -106.15
CA CYS A 152 -36.26 0.66 -106.20
C CYS A 152 -35.06 1.37 -106.85
N ILE A 153 -33.91 0.71 -106.97
CA ILE A 153 -32.79 1.22 -107.79
C ILE A 153 -32.90 0.88 -109.27
N ASP A 154 -33.76 -0.08 -109.62
CA ASP A 154 -33.97 -0.49 -111.00
C ASP A 154 -34.97 0.44 -111.68
N THR A 155 -34.70 0.78 -112.94
CA THR A 155 -35.64 1.55 -113.72
C THR A 155 -36.89 0.72 -114.02
N VAL A 156 -38.06 1.21 -113.61
CA VAL A 156 -39.35 0.61 -113.97
C VAL A 156 -39.45 0.53 -115.51
N SER A 157 -39.72 -0.68 -116.02
CA SER A 157 -39.86 -0.92 -117.47
C SER A 157 -40.92 0.02 -118.08
N ALA A 158 -40.72 0.49 -119.31
CA ALA A 158 -41.71 1.32 -119.99
C ALA A 158 -43.04 0.56 -120.23
N PRO A 159 -44.20 1.24 -120.33
CA PRO A 159 -45.45 0.59 -120.73
C PRO A 159 -45.34 -0.09 -122.09
N TYR A 160 -46.11 -1.16 -122.31
CA TYR A 160 -46.11 -1.88 -123.59
C TYR A 160 -46.64 -0.98 -124.71
N ALA A 161 -45.85 -0.78 -125.76
CA ALA A 161 -46.17 0.16 -126.83
C ALA A 161 -47.16 -0.41 -127.85
N ASN A 162 -47.31 -1.73 -127.90
CA ASN A 162 -48.15 -2.44 -128.85
C ASN A 162 -48.58 -3.81 -128.30
N TYR A 163 -49.59 -4.41 -128.93
CA TYR A 163 -50.15 -5.69 -128.49
C TYR A 163 -49.13 -6.84 -128.48
N ASN A 164 -48.17 -6.86 -129.40
CA ASN A 164 -47.14 -7.91 -129.43
C ASN A 164 -46.24 -7.89 -128.18
N GLU A 165 -45.84 -6.70 -127.70
CA GLU A 165 -45.07 -6.56 -126.46
C GLU A 165 -45.86 -7.00 -125.22
N PHE A 166 -47.16 -6.67 -125.20
CA PHE A 166 -48.09 -7.11 -124.14
C PHE A 166 -48.21 -8.64 -124.10
N VAL A 167 -48.38 -9.29 -125.27
CA VAL A 167 -48.49 -10.75 -125.36
C VAL A 167 -47.16 -11.45 -125.02
N ASN A 168 -46.03 -10.93 -125.50
CA ASN A 168 -44.70 -11.47 -125.18
C ASN A 168 -44.39 -11.42 -123.67
N SER A 169 -45.06 -10.51 -122.95
CA SER A 169 -44.91 -10.35 -121.50
C SER A 169 -45.91 -11.19 -120.69
N GLY A 170 -46.72 -12.04 -121.35
CA GLY A 170 -47.67 -12.95 -120.70
C GLY A 170 -49.12 -12.48 -120.69
N GLY A 171 -49.44 -11.36 -121.33
CA GLY A 171 -50.81 -10.93 -121.57
C GLY A 171 -51.47 -11.71 -122.72
N SER A 172 -52.79 -11.62 -122.83
CA SER A 172 -53.52 -12.19 -123.98
C SER A 172 -54.85 -11.47 -124.18
N ALA A 173 -55.38 -11.51 -125.39
CA ALA A 173 -56.76 -11.11 -125.66
C ALA A 173 -57.38 -12.05 -126.70
N SER A 174 -58.67 -12.31 -126.58
CA SER A 174 -59.41 -13.16 -127.51
C SER A 174 -60.84 -12.71 -127.64
N ASP A 175 -61.36 -12.81 -128.86
CA ASP A 175 -62.77 -12.62 -129.15
C ASP A 175 -63.22 -13.55 -130.27
N ASN A 176 -64.50 -13.89 -130.31
CA ASN A 176 -65.08 -14.78 -131.30
C ASN A 176 -65.11 -14.16 -132.73
N SER A 177 -65.11 -12.82 -132.82
CA SER A 177 -65.14 -12.04 -134.05
C SER A 177 -63.76 -11.51 -134.47
N GLY A 178 -62.74 -11.82 -133.65
CA GLY A 178 -61.37 -11.38 -133.82
C GLY A 178 -61.11 -10.02 -133.18
N ILE A 179 -59.89 -9.85 -132.70
CA ILE A 179 -59.42 -8.62 -132.04
C ILE A 179 -58.84 -7.63 -133.07
N ASP A 180 -59.01 -6.34 -132.84
CA ASP A 180 -58.27 -5.29 -133.54
C ASP A 180 -56.98 -4.98 -132.77
N GLU A 181 -55.88 -5.64 -133.13
CA GLU A 181 -54.58 -5.42 -132.47
C GLU A 181 -54.10 -3.96 -132.56
N SER A 182 -54.58 -3.18 -133.53
CA SER A 182 -54.20 -1.77 -133.70
C SER A 182 -54.90 -0.84 -132.71
N SER A 183 -55.96 -1.32 -132.05
CA SER A 183 -56.68 -0.61 -130.99
C SER A 183 -56.02 -0.72 -129.61
N PHE A 184 -54.98 -1.56 -129.47
CA PHE A 184 -54.30 -1.75 -128.18
C PHE A 184 -53.62 -0.46 -127.71
N GLU A 185 -53.96 -0.01 -126.51
CA GLU A 185 -53.39 1.20 -125.93
C GLU A 185 -53.28 1.15 -124.41
N LEU A 186 -52.36 1.95 -123.87
CA LEU A 186 -52.31 2.27 -122.44
C LEU A 186 -53.35 3.35 -122.14
N VAL A 187 -54.28 3.05 -121.25
CA VAL A 187 -55.35 3.96 -120.82
C VAL A 187 -54.87 4.87 -119.69
N SER A 188 -54.19 4.28 -118.71
CA SER A 188 -53.70 5.01 -117.54
C SER A 188 -52.51 4.31 -116.91
N GLU A 189 -51.63 5.13 -116.34
CA GLU A 189 -50.59 4.71 -115.40
C GLU A 189 -50.73 5.60 -114.16
N SER A 190 -50.77 4.98 -112.98
CA SER A 190 -50.84 5.70 -111.71
C SER A 190 -50.06 4.96 -110.63
N SER A 191 -49.36 5.71 -109.78
CA SER A 191 -48.73 5.21 -108.55
C SER A 191 -49.68 5.40 -107.37
N ASP A 192 -49.60 4.50 -106.38
CA ASP A 192 -50.27 4.64 -105.09
C ASP A 192 -49.60 5.69 -104.17
N GLY A 193 -48.39 6.15 -104.52
CA GLY A 193 -47.65 7.19 -103.81
C GLY A 193 -47.06 6.75 -102.48
N ASN A 194 -47.04 5.45 -102.19
CA ASN A 194 -46.33 4.91 -101.03
C ASN A 194 -44.83 5.01 -101.23
N SER A 195 -44.06 5.22 -100.16
CA SER A 195 -42.60 5.26 -100.22
C SER A 195 -42.02 3.88 -100.46
N CYS A 196 -42.50 2.86 -99.74
CA CYS A 196 -42.17 1.46 -100.00
C CYS A 196 -43.14 0.46 -99.35
N PRO A 197 -43.54 -0.62 -100.05
CA PRO A 197 -43.41 -0.78 -101.49
C PRO A 197 -44.33 0.21 -102.23
N GLU A 198 -43.82 0.83 -103.30
CA GLU A 198 -44.63 1.62 -104.23
C GLU A 198 -45.32 0.67 -105.23
N THR A 199 -46.62 0.85 -105.46
CA THR A 199 -47.35 0.07 -106.46
C THR A 199 -47.80 0.94 -107.63
N ILE A 200 -47.24 0.68 -108.81
CA ILE A 200 -47.65 1.29 -110.07
C ILE A 200 -48.70 0.40 -110.75
N SER A 201 -49.86 0.97 -111.06
CA SER A 201 -50.95 0.30 -111.78
C SER A 201 -51.02 0.81 -113.22
N ARG A 202 -50.95 -0.11 -114.20
CA ARG A 202 -51.11 0.17 -115.63
C ARG A 202 -52.36 -0.47 -116.18
N THR A 203 -53.28 0.33 -116.71
CA THR A 203 -54.51 -0.16 -117.34
C THR A 203 -54.37 -0.12 -118.85
N TYR A 204 -54.54 -1.27 -119.49
CA TYR A 204 -54.48 -1.42 -120.96
C TYR A 204 -55.88 -1.73 -121.50
N ARG A 205 -56.16 -1.23 -122.70
CA ARG A 205 -57.42 -1.43 -123.44
C ARG A 205 -57.14 -2.12 -124.77
N ILE A 206 -58.07 -2.98 -125.20
CA ILE A 206 -58.12 -3.49 -126.57
C ILE A 206 -59.58 -3.63 -127.02
N SER A 207 -59.82 -3.38 -128.31
CA SER A 207 -61.09 -3.52 -128.97
C SER A 207 -61.13 -4.72 -129.93
N ASP A 208 -62.33 -5.21 -130.20
CA ASP A 208 -62.60 -6.09 -131.34
C ASP A 208 -62.69 -5.30 -132.66
N ASN A 209 -62.90 -6.01 -133.77
CA ASN A 209 -63.07 -5.40 -135.10
C ASN A 209 -64.37 -4.58 -135.28
N GLN A 210 -65.26 -4.58 -134.29
CA GLN A 210 -66.58 -3.96 -134.28
C GLN A 210 -66.61 -2.72 -133.38
N GLY A 211 -65.56 -2.53 -132.57
CA GLY A 211 -65.35 -1.39 -131.70
C GLY A 211 -65.76 -1.61 -130.24
N ASN A 212 -66.20 -2.81 -129.84
CA ASN A 212 -66.39 -3.11 -128.42
C ASN A 212 -65.02 -3.32 -127.78
N PHE A 213 -64.85 -2.91 -126.53
CA PHE A 213 -63.54 -2.94 -125.86
C PHE A 213 -63.61 -3.48 -124.45
N SER A 214 -62.46 -4.00 -123.99
CA SER A 214 -62.22 -4.40 -122.61
C SER A 214 -60.90 -3.85 -122.11
N GLU A 215 -60.78 -3.77 -120.78
CA GLU A 215 -59.59 -3.26 -120.10
C GLU A 215 -59.09 -4.26 -119.06
N CYS A 216 -57.78 -4.30 -118.83
CA CYS A 216 -57.19 -5.01 -117.70
C CYS A 216 -56.10 -4.16 -117.05
N THR A 217 -55.78 -4.45 -115.78
CA THR A 217 -54.74 -3.73 -115.02
C THR A 217 -53.58 -4.66 -114.66
N GLN A 218 -52.36 -4.28 -115.04
CA GLN A 218 -51.10 -4.85 -114.58
C GLN A 218 -50.59 -4.08 -113.36
N LEU A 219 -50.04 -4.79 -112.38
CA LEU A 219 -49.39 -4.20 -111.21
C LEU A 219 -47.87 -4.32 -111.33
N ILE A 220 -47.15 -3.28 -110.90
CA ILE A 220 -45.70 -3.26 -110.74
C ILE A 220 -45.42 -2.84 -109.30
N VAL A 221 -44.75 -3.70 -108.54
CA VAL A 221 -44.38 -3.44 -107.15
C VAL A 221 -42.89 -3.08 -107.13
N VAL A 222 -42.60 -1.85 -106.73
CA VAL A 222 -41.24 -1.38 -106.47
C VAL A 222 -40.98 -1.58 -104.98
N ASN A 223 -40.04 -2.46 -104.63
CA ASN A 223 -39.75 -2.83 -103.25
C ASN A 223 -38.24 -2.81 -102.99
N ASP A 224 -37.84 -2.65 -101.73
CA ASP A 224 -36.49 -2.97 -101.28
C ASP A 224 -36.47 -4.23 -100.40
N GLU A 225 -35.43 -5.03 -100.56
CA GLU A 225 -35.15 -6.22 -99.75
C GLU A 225 -33.72 -6.20 -99.19
N ILE A 226 -32.98 -5.11 -99.39
CA ILE A 226 -31.61 -4.95 -98.91
C ILE A 226 -31.67 -4.22 -97.56
N ASP A 227 -30.99 -4.77 -96.56
CA ASP A 227 -30.86 -4.11 -95.26
C ASP A 227 -29.98 -2.86 -95.38
N PRO A 228 -30.28 -1.78 -94.62
CA PRO A 228 -29.46 -0.59 -94.59
C PRO A 228 -28.05 -0.90 -94.05
N VAL A 229 -27.05 -0.20 -94.57
CA VAL A 229 -25.67 -0.29 -94.08
C VAL A 229 -25.50 0.71 -92.92
N LEU A 230 -25.45 0.19 -91.69
CA LEU A 230 -25.22 0.98 -90.47
C LEU A 230 -23.75 0.95 -90.06
N VAL A 231 -23.17 2.13 -89.86
CA VAL A 231 -21.83 2.34 -89.30
C VAL A 231 -21.96 3.04 -87.95
N VAL A 232 -21.55 2.36 -86.89
CA VAL A 232 -21.54 2.88 -85.51
C VAL A 232 -20.11 3.31 -85.11
N PRO A 233 -19.96 4.10 -84.03
CA PRO A 233 -18.65 4.37 -83.45
C PRO A 233 -17.87 3.08 -83.12
N ALA A 234 -16.54 3.11 -83.28
CA ALA A 234 -15.68 1.95 -83.01
C ALA A 234 -15.62 1.61 -81.51
N ASP A 235 -15.30 0.35 -81.21
CA ASP A 235 -15.02 -0.09 -79.84
C ASP A 235 -13.86 0.70 -79.23
N ASP A 236 -13.90 0.90 -77.90
CA ASP A 236 -12.92 1.72 -77.19
C ASP A 236 -12.54 1.09 -75.83
N ILE A 237 -11.33 1.38 -75.37
CA ILE A 237 -10.82 0.97 -74.06
C ILE A 237 -10.38 2.23 -73.34
N VAL A 238 -11.00 2.50 -72.19
CA VAL A 238 -10.81 3.73 -71.43
C VAL A 238 -10.60 3.44 -69.96
N GLU A 239 -9.99 4.39 -69.26
CA GLU A 239 -9.87 4.31 -67.81
C GLU A 239 -10.95 5.14 -67.12
N CYS A 240 -11.60 4.52 -66.14
CA CYS A 240 -12.44 5.20 -65.17
C CYS A 240 -13.57 6.06 -65.80
N SER A 241 -13.51 7.38 -65.57
CA SER A 241 -14.49 8.36 -66.01
C SER A 241 -14.28 8.86 -67.44
N ALA A 242 -13.28 8.36 -68.16
CA ALA A 242 -12.97 8.77 -69.53
C ALA A 242 -13.90 8.14 -70.59
N ILE A 243 -15.15 7.81 -70.22
CA ILE A 243 -16.13 7.21 -71.14
C ILE A 243 -16.46 8.22 -72.24
N PRO A 244 -16.32 7.85 -73.53
CA PRO A 244 -16.67 8.75 -74.62
C PRO A 244 -18.17 9.04 -74.63
N GLU A 245 -18.52 10.27 -74.99
CA GLU A 245 -19.91 10.68 -75.24
C GLU A 245 -20.57 9.77 -76.28
N LEU A 246 -21.91 9.74 -76.29
CA LEU A 246 -22.66 8.93 -77.26
C LEU A 246 -22.33 9.40 -78.68
N GLY A 247 -21.62 8.56 -79.44
CA GLY A 247 -21.27 8.88 -80.82
C GLY A 247 -22.49 8.88 -81.73
N THR A 248 -22.36 9.56 -82.88
CA THR A 248 -23.43 9.64 -83.88
C THR A 248 -23.21 8.56 -84.94
N PRO A 249 -24.05 7.51 -84.99
CA PRO A 249 -23.99 6.53 -86.07
C PRO A 249 -24.43 7.15 -87.40
N ILE A 250 -24.05 6.51 -88.50
CA ILE A 250 -24.45 6.89 -89.86
C ILE A 250 -24.98 5.63 -90.54
N ALA A 251 -26.13 5.74 -91.19
CA ALA A 251 -26.69 4.68 -92.02
C ALA A 251 -26.85 5.17 -93.46
N THR A 252 -26.70 4.26 -94.41
CA THR A 252 -26.98 4.49 -95.82
C THR A 252 -27.70 3.30 -96.39
N ASP A 253 -28.64 3.54 -97.28
CA ASP A 253 -29.35 2.51 -98.01
C ASP A 253 -29.37 2.81 -99.52
N ASN A 254 -29.61 1.80 -100.35
CA ASN A 254 -29.65 1.97 -101.81
C ASN A 254 -30.93 2.65 -102.31
N CYS A 255 -32.04 2.54 -101.58
CA CYS A 255 -33.34 3.10 -101.94
C CYS A 255 -33.88 4.11 -100.95
N ASP A 256 -33.37 4.12 -99.72
CA ASP A 256 -33.69 5.12 -98.73
C ASP A 256 -32.53 6.11 -98.53
N SER A 257 -32.81 7.38 -98.84
CA SER A 257 -31.86 8.47 -98.66
C SER A 257 -31.82 9.03 -97.23
N ASP A 258 -32.80 8.69 -96.40
CA ASP A 258 -32.99 9.19 -95.03
C ASP A 258 -33.36 8.04 -94.07
N VAL A 259 -32.45 7.06 -93.96
CA VAL A 259 -32.61 5.88 -93.10
C VAL A 259 -32.81 6.28 -91.64
N ASP A 260 -33.86 5.77 -90.99
CA ASP A 260 -34.13 6.02 -89.57
C ASP A 260 -33.15 5.23 -88.69
N ILE A 261 -32.54 5.90 -87.71
CA ILE A 261 -31.59 5.27 -86.77
C ILE A 261 -32.09 5.44 -85.35
N ILE A 262 -32.35 4.33 -84.69
CA ILE A 262 -32.82 4.27 -83.31
C ILE A 262 -31.68 3.83 -82.39
N TYR A 263 -31.56 4.49 -81.24
CA TYR A 263 -30.69 4.04 -80.15
C TYR A 263 -31.47 3.08 -79.24
N ASP A 264 -31.10 1.80 -79.26
CA ASP A 264 -31.80 0.73 -78.53
C ASP A 264 -31.45 0.70 -77.04
N GLY A 265 -30.41 1.44 -76.65
CA GLY A 265 -30.00 1.63 -75.26
C GLY A 265 -28.59 1.16 -74.96
N GLU A 266 -28.25 1.25 -73.68
CA GLU A 266 -26.96 0.84 -73.12
C GLU A 266 -27.17 -0.30 -72.14
N ILE A 267 -26.32 -1.31 -72.22
CA ILE A 267 -26.23 -2.37 -71.22
C ILE A 267 -24.86 -2.27 -70.56
N ARG A 268 -24.84 -2.17 -69.23
CA ARG A 268 -23.62 -2.26 -68.42
C ARG A 268 -23.47 -3.68 -67.87
N THR A 269 -22.29 -4.25 -68.06
CA THR A 269 -21.87 -5.50 -67.41
C THR A 269 -20.70 -5.20 -66.50
N ASP A 270 -20.85 -5.46 -65.20
CA ASP A 270 -19.79 -5.20 -64.23
C ASP A 270 -18.57 -6.11 -64.48
N GLY A 271 -17.39 -5.52 -64.33
CA GLY A 271 -16.09 -6.16 -64.52
C GLY A 271 -15.60 -6.92 -63.28
N PRO A 272 -14.35 -7.42 -63.33
CA PRO A 272 -13.78 -8.23 -62.25
C PRO A 272 -13.49 -7.44 -60.97
N CYS A 273 -13.30 -6.13 -61.05
CA CYS A 273 -13.00 -5.26 -59.91
C CYS A 273 -13.90 -4.02 -59.88
N ASN A 274 -13.94 -3.34 -58.74
CA ASN A 274 -14.88 -2.24 -58.50
C ASN A 274 -14.63 -1.10 -59.50
N ASN A 275 -15.70 -0.49 -60.03
CA ASN A 275 -15.66 0.55 -61.07
C ASN A 275 -15.06 0.17 -62.43
N THR A 276 -14.70 -1.11 -62.66
CA THR A 276 -14.50 -1.66 -64.01
C THR A 276 -15.79 -2.27 -64.53
N TYR A 277 -16.07 -2.08 -65.81
CA TYR A 277 -17.27 -2.59 -66.46
C TYR A 277 -17.14 -2.47 -67.98
N THR A 278 -17.97 -3.20 -68.69
CA THR A 278 -18.14 -3.03 -70.13
C THR A 278 -19.51 -2.40 -70.40
N LEU A 279 -19.53 -1.33 -71.20
CA LEU A 279 -20.76 -0.76 -71.76
C LEU A 279 -20.95 -1.29 -73.17
N THR A 280 -22.15 -1.79 -73.45
CA THR A 280 -22.55 -2.18 -74.81
C THR A 280 -23.70 -1.28 -75.24
N ARG A 281 -23.45 -0.46 -76.26
CA ARG A 281 -24.42 0.47 -76.86
C ARG A 281 -24.90 -0.11 -78.18
N THR A 282 -26.21 -0.13 -78.41
CA THR A 282 -26.79 -0.74 -79.62
C THR A 282 -27.62 0.27 -80.39
N TRP A 283 -27.47 0.25 -81.71
CA TRP A 283 -28.30 1.02 -82.63
C TRP A 283 -28.91 0.10 -83.68
N THR A 284 -30.09 0.47 -84.14
CA THR A 284 -30.80 -0.20 -85.22
C THR A 284 -31.14 0.83 -86.29
N ALA A 285 -30.71 0.58 -87.52
CA ALA A 285 -31.12 1.33 -88.69
C ALA A 285 -32.31 0.62 -89.34
N THR A 286 -33.34 1.36 -89.74
CA THR A 286 -34.53 0.86 -90.44
C THR A 286 -34.77 1.72 -91.68
N ASP A 287 -34.89 1.09 -92.84
CA ASP A 287 -35.28 1.79 -94.07
C ASP A 287 -36.81 1.98 -94.17
N ASP A 288 -37.26 2.78 -95.14
CA ASP A 288 -38.69 3.01 -95.43
C ASP A 288 -39.47 1.73 -95.82
N CYS A 289 -38.79 0.65 -96.24
CA CYS A 289 -39.39 -0.64 -96.58
C CYS A 289 -39.52 -1.57 -95.37
N GLY A 290 -38.94 -1.19 -94.22
CA GLY A 290 -38.91 -1.96 -92.98
C GLY A 290 -37.77 -2.97 -92.88
N ASN A 291 -36.77 -2.94 -93.76
CA ASN A 291 -35.54 -3.72 -93.60
C ASN A 291 -34.68 -3.11 -92.49
N THR A 292 -33.96 -3.93 -91.74
CA THR A 292 -33.31 -3.48 -90.50
C THR A 292 -31.91 -4.05 -90.33
N HIS A 293 -30.99 -3.23 -89.82
CA HIS A 293 -29.66 -3.68 -89.42
C HIS A 293 -29.28 -3.14 -88.04
N SER A 294 -28.87 -4.03 -87.14
CA SER A 294 -28.45 -3.67 -85.78
C SER A 294 -26.96 -3.92 -85.56
N VAL A 295 -26.28 -2.93 -84.99
CA VAL A 295 -24.84 -3.01 -84.65
C VAL A 295 -24.61 -2.44 -83.25
N SER A 296 -23.66 -3.05 -82.52
CA SER A 296 -23.29 -2.61 -81.18
C SER A 296 -21.86 -2.08 -81.12
N GLN A 297 -21.63 -1.08 -80.28
CA GLN A 297 -20.31 -0.61 -79.83
C GLN A 297 -20.04 -1.16 -78.42
N THR A 298 -18.82 -1.62 -78.18
CA THR A 298 -18.34 -2.06 -76.88
C THR A 298 -17.30 -1.06 -76.33
N ILE A 299 -17.53 -0.54 -75.12
CA ILE A 299 -16.57 0.30 -74.39
C ILE A 299 -16.13 -0.47 -73.14
N THR A 300 -14.86 -0.82 -73.05
CA THR A 300 -14.28 -1.46 -71.88
C THR A 300 -13.68 -0.41 -70.96
N VAL A 301 -14.18 -0.34 -69.73
CA VAL A 301 -13.67 0.53 -68.67
C VAL A 301 -12.77 -0.31 -67.77
N GLU A 302 -11.47 0.01 -67.79
CA GLU A 302 -10.41 -0.68 -67.05
C GLU A 302 -9.78 0.25 -66.01
N ASP A 303 -9.05 -0.33 -65.06
CA ASP A 303 -8.20 0.40 -64.12
C ASP A 303 -6.82 -0.26 -64.05
N ASN A 304 -5.83 0.34 -64.71
CA ASN A 304 -4.45 -0.12 -64.70
C ASN A 304 -3.51 0.92 -64.08
N THR A 305 -4.04 1.99 -63.50
CA THR A 305 -3.25 3.09 -62.93
C THR A 305 -3.10 2.86 -61.44
N ALA A 306 -1.84 2.78 -60.96
CA ALA A 306 -1.61 2.64 -59.53
C ALA A 306 -1.96 3.94 -58.77
N PRO A 307 -2.47 3.84 -57.53
CA PRO A 307 -2.87 5.00 -56.75
C PRO A 307 -1.66 5.83 -56.33
N THR A 308 -1.88 7.08 -55.93
CA THR A 308 -0.84 8.02 -55.48
C THR A 308 -1.13 8.51 -54.06
N PHE A 309 -0.07 8.81 -53.31
CA PHE A 309 -0.14 9.41 -51.97
C PHE A 309 1.20 10.01 -51.57
N THR A 310 1.20 10.82 -50.53
CA THR A 310 2.39 11.42 -49.92
C THR A 310 2.64 10.79 -48.56
N VAL A 311 3.83 10.23 -48.35
CA VAL A 311 4.27 9.75 -47.03
C VAL A 311 4.71 10.91 -46.14
N PRO A 312 4.59 10.78 -44.81
CA PRO A 312 5.19 11.75 -43.88
C PRO A 312 6.70 11.83 -44.05
N ALA A 313 7.29 12.94 -43.60
CA ALA A 313 8.73 13.11 -43.54
C ALA A 313 9.37 12.14 -42.53
N ASP A 314 10.65 11.84 -42.74
CA ASP A 314 11.46 11.10 -41.77
C ASP A 314 11.53 11.88 -40.44
N ILE A 315 11.54 11.16 -39.32
CA ILE A 315 11.48 11.75 -37.97
C ILE A 315 12.43 11.02 -37.00
N THR A 316 12.98 11.77 -36.05
CA THR A 316 13.72 11.22 -34.91
C THR A 316 12.88 11.38 -33.64
N VAL A 317 12.76 10.32 -32.85
CA VAL A 317 12.01 10.28 -31.58
C VAL A 317 12.84 9.63 -30.49
N GLU A 318 12.52 9.95 -29.23
CA GLU A 318 13.07 9.24 -28.07
C GLU A 318 12.43 7.85 -27.94
N CYS A 319 13.08 6.93 -27.24
CA CYS A 319 12.65 5.53 -27.23
C CYS A 319 11.44 5.24 -26.32
N ASP A 320 11.01 6.20 -25.49
CA ASP A 320 9.76 6.13 -24.72
C ASP A 320 8.53 6.52 -25.56
N VAL A 321 8.73 6.95 -26.80
CA VAL A 321 7.66 7.28 -27.75
C VAL A 321 7.09 6.02 -28.39
N ASP A 322 5.76 5.89 -28.39
CA ASP A 322 5.09 4.86 -29.18
C ASP A 322 5.13 5.22 -30.67
N VAL A 323 6.03 4.56 -31.40
CA VAL A 323 6.22 4.72 -32.84
C VAL A 323 5.00 4.31 -33.67
N ASN A 324 3.99 3.65 -33.09
CA ASN A 324 2.73 3.33 -33.77
C ASN A 324 1.70 4.47 -33.67
N ASP A 325 1.96 5.49 -32.85
CA ASP A 325 1.12 6.68 -32.78
C ASP A 325 1.37 7.57 -34.01
N LEU A 326 0.45 7.52 -34.96
CA LEU A 326 0.50 8.32 -36.19
C LEU A 326 0.32 9.82 -35.92
N SER A 327 -0.19 10.23 -34.75
CA SER A 327 -0.21 11.65 -34.37
C SER A 327 1.19 12.20 -34.08
N ILE A 328 2.15 11.31 -33.80
CA ILE A 328 3.55 11.64 -33.57
C ILE A 328 4.37 11.38 -34.83
N THR A 329 4.25 10.18 -35.40
CA THR A 329 5.05 9.75 -36.57
C THR A 329 4.52 10.27 -37.90
N GLY A 330 3.31 10.83 -37.92
CA GLY A 330 2.63 11.31 -39.12
C GLY A 330 1.85 10.19 -39.81
N ASP A 331 0.79 10.58 -40.51
CA ASP A 331 0.00 9.71 -41.38
C ASP A 331 0.18 10.13 -42.84
N VAL A 332 -0.10 9.22 -43.76
CA VAL A 332 -0.12 9.51 -45.20
C VAL A 332 -1.17 10.58 -45.52
N THR A 333 -0.98 11.24 -46.66
CA THR A 333 -1.89 12.29 -47.12
C THR A 333 -2.04 12.23 -48.64
N ASP A 334 -3.09 12.89 -49.14
CA ASP A 334 -3.38 13.03 -50.57
C ASP A 334 -3.55 11.67 -51.29
N GLU A 335 -4.15 10.69 -50.60
CA GLU A 335 -4.52 9.40 -51.15
C GLU A 335 -5.54 9.58 -52.27
N ALA A 336 -5.08 9.37 -53.48
CA ALA A 336 -5.84 9.65 -54.68
C ALA A 336 -5.59 8.61 -55.75
N ASP A 337 -6.67 8.30 -56.48
CA ASP A 337 -6.65 7.45 -57.65
C ASP A 337 -7.67 7.95 -58.68
N ASN A 338 -7.49 7.57 -59.94
CA ASN A 338 -8.39 7.99 -61.03
C ASN A 338 -9.71 7.18 -61.07
N CYS A 339 -9.72 5.97 -60.53
CA CYS A 339 -10.82 5.00 -60.57
C CYS A 339 -11.40 4.65 -59.20
N SER A 340 -10.63 4.86 -58.14
CA SER A 340 -10.96 4.47 -56.78
C SER A 340 -11.12 5.67 -55.84
N THR A 341 -12.04 5.55 -54.89
CA THR A 341 -12.32 6.58 -53.87
C THR A 341 -12.36 5.95 -52.49
N GLY A 342 -12.03 6.71 -51.45
CA GLY A 342 -12.01 6.20 -50.08
C GLY A 342 -10.87 5.21 -49.84
N LEU A 343 -9.73 5.48 -50.47
CA LEU A 343 -8.51 4.72 -50.29
C LEU A 343 -7.92 4.99 -48.89
N GLU A 344 -7.27 3.97 -48.35
CA GLU A 344 -6.63 4.02 -47.04
C GLU A 344 -5.31 3.27 -47.15
N ALA A 345 -4.20 3.91 -46.78
CA ALA A 345 -2.90 3.25 -46.82
C ALA A 345 -2.75 2.32 -45.63
N THR A 346 -1.94 1.28 -45.82
CA THR A 346 -1.50 0.40 -44.74
C THR A 346 0.01 0.50 -44.61
N PHE A 347 0.57 0.16 -43.46
CA PHE A 347 2.01 0.15 -43.28
C PHE A 347 2.53 -1.15 -42.67
N ALA A 348 3.78 -1.46 -42.98
CA ALA A 348 4.54 -2.53 -42.36
C ALA A 348 5.94 -2.03 -41.96
N ASP A 349 6.34 -2.35 -40.74
CA ASP A 349 7.59 -1.90 -40.17
C ASP A 349 8.66 -2.98 -40.23
N THR A 350 9.88 -2.55 -40.56
CA THR A 350 11.09 -3.35 -40.37
C THR A 350 12.04 -2.61 -39.46
N VAL A 351 12.53 -3.28 -38.43
CA VAL A 351 13.34 -2.67 -37.37
C VAL A 351 14.79 -3.15 -37.50
N ALA A 352 15.72 -2.20 -37.57
CA ALA A 352 17.14 -2.44 -37.45
C ALA A 352 17.66 -1.88 -36.11
N ALA A 353 18.63 -2.55 -35.50
CA ALA A 353 19.28 -2.04 -34.28
C ALA A 353 20.03 -0.74 -34.58
N GLY A 354 19.95 0.22 -33.66
CA GLY A 354 20.67 1.50 -33.69
C GLY A 354 22.11 1.38 -33.21
N ALA A 355 22.71 2.49 -32.77
CA ALA A 355 24.11 2.51 -32.34
C ALA A 355 24.30 1.93 -30.94
N CYS A 356 23.33 2.09 -30.05
CA CYS A 356 23.28 1.47 -28.72
C CYS A 356 22.06 0.55 -28.55
N ALA A 357 21.98 -0.13 -27.40
CA ALA A 357 21.08 -1.26 -27.17
C ALA A 357 19.58 -0.94 -27.24
N ASN A 358 19.20 0.33 -27.02
CA ASN A 358 17.82 0.80 -26.96
C ASN A 358 17.46 1.74 -28.13
N GLU A 359 18.40 1.98 -29.03
CA GLU A 359 18.17 2.70 -30.26
C GLU A 359 17.75 1.77 -31.39
N SER A 360 16.96 2.29 -32.32
CA SER A 360 16.57 1.54 -33.50
C SER A 360 16.29 2.46 -34.69
N VAL A 361 16.43 1.91 -35.89
CA VAL A 361 15.98 2.57 -37.11
C VAL A 361 14.84 1.74 -37.68
N ILE A 362 13.66 2.32 -37.72
CA ILE A 362 12.46 1.71 -38.26
C ILE A 362 12.26 2.20 -39.68
N THR A 363 12.29 1.28 -40.64
CA THR A 363 11.87 1.55 -42.02
C THR A 363 10.41 1.14 -42.15
N ARG A 364 9.52 2.13 -42.16
CA ARG A 364 8.07 1.97 -42.33
C ARG A 364 7.74 2.01 -43.82
N THR A 365 7.20 0.90 -44.33
CA THR A 365 6.77 0.77 -45.73
C THR A 365 5.28 0.98 -45.82
N TRP A 366 4.86 2.11 -46.36
CA TRP A 366 3.47 2.42 -46.66
C TRP A 366 3.07 1.79 -47.99
N THR A 367 1.90 1.16 -48.02
CA THR A 367 1.30 0.52 -49.19
C THR A 367 -0.13 1.02 -49.37
N LEU A 368 -0.39 1.63 -50.52
CA LEU A 368 -1.73 2.01 -50.96
C LEU A 368 -2.13 1.11 -52.13
N THR A 369 -3.28 0.46 -52.01
CA THR A 369 -3.85 -0.45 -53.01
C THR A 369 -5.21 0.08 -53.44
N ASP A 370 -5.46 0.13 -54.74
CA ASP A 370 -6.76 0.54 -55.27
C ASP A 370 -7.79 -0.62 -55.29
N GLY A 371 -8.97 -0.37 -55.85
CA GLY A 371 -10.04 -1.36 -55.95
C GLY A 371 -9.79 -2.50 -56.97
N CYS A 372 -8.74 -2.39 -57.78
CA CYS A 372 -8.34 -3.32 -58.85
C CYS A 372 -6.95 -3.94 -58.61
N ASP A 373 -6.46 -3.86 -57.37
CA ASP A 373 -5.18 -4.42 -56.90
C ASP A 373 -3.93 -3.75 -57.49
N ASN A 374 -4.02 -2.56 -58.11
CA ASN A 374 -2.81 -1.80 -58.43
C ASN A 374 -2.26 -1.16 -57.15
N THR A 375 -0.93 -1.16 -57.01
CA THR A 375 -0.27 -0.82 -55.74
C THR A 375 0.84 0.20 -55.91
N THR A 376 0.94 1.11 -54.94
CA THR A 376 2.07 2.02 -54.76
C THR A 376 2.66 1.82 -53.37
N THR A 377 3.99 1.71 -53.30
CA THR A 377 4.72 1.58 -52.03
C THR A 377 5.74 2.69 -51.87
N LEU A 378 5.76 3.33 -50.70
CA LEU A 378 6.69 4.38 -50.33
C LEU A 378 7.23 4.12 -48.91
N VAL A 379 8.38 4.69 -48.58
CA VAL A 379 9.04 4.44 -47.30
C VAL A 379 9.20 5.72 -46.48
N GLN A 380 9.08 5.58 -45.17
CA GLN A 380 9.41 6.57 -44.16
C GLN A 380 10.45 5.96 -43.21
N THR A 381 11.45 6.74 -42.82
CA THR A 381 12.44 6.36 -41.81
C THR A 381 12.09 7.02 -40.47
N ILE A 382 11.93 6.21 -39.43
CA ILE A 382 11.77 6.67 -38.05
C ILE A 382 13.03 6.26 -37.29
N THR A 383 13.79 7.23 -36.79
CA THR A 383 14.99 7.00 -35.99
C THR A 383 14.63 7.12 -34.53
N VAL A 384 14.88 6.07 -33.76
CA VAL A 384 14.72 6.05 -32.30
C VAL A 384 16.11 6.25 -31.70
N GLU A 385 16.32 7.39 -31.06
CA GLU A 385 17.58 7.80 -30.41
C GLU A 385 17.37 8.02 -28.91
N ASP A 386 18.41 7.84 -28.11
CA ASP A 386 18.39 8.16 -26.68
C ASP A 386 19.36 9.32 -26.41
N ASN A 387 18.82 10.53 -26.26
CA ASN A 387 19.62 11.73 -25.98
C ASN A 387 19.38 12.27 -24.57
N THR A 388 18.62 11.54 -23.75
CA THR A 388 18.18 12.01 -22.44
C THR A 388 19.12 11.43 -21.39
N ALA A 389 19.79 12.29 -20.61
CA ALA A 389 20.65 11.80 -19.54
C ALA A 389 19.81 11.23 -18.38
N PRO A 390 20.28 10.16 -17.72
CA PRO A 390 19.54 9.51 -16.65
C PRO A 390 19.44 10.42 -15.41
N THR A 391 18.50 10.14 -14.53
CA THR A 391 18.25 10.89 -13.29
C THR A 391 18.37 10.00 -12.06
N PHE A 392 18.78 10.58 -10.94
CA PHE A 392 18.83 9.91 -9.63
C PHE A 392 18.93 10.94 -8.51
N THR A 393 18.70 10.50 -7.28
CA THR A 393 18.86 11.29 -6.05
C THR A 393 20.08 10.79 -5.29
N VAL A 394 21.00 11.70 -4.94
CA VAL A 394 22.11 11.38 -4.03
C VAL A 394 21.65 11.41 -2.57
N PRO A 395 22.26 10.61 -1.69
CA PRO A 395 22.01 10.72 -0.26
C PRO A 395 22.41 12.12 0.26
N ALA A 396 21.82 12.50 1.39
CA ALA A 396 22.18 13.75 2.06
C ALA A 396 23.63 13.72 2.56
N ASP A 397 24.22 14.91 2.70
CA ASP A 397 25.50 15.08 3.37
C ASP A 397 25.41 14.55 4.81
N ILE A 398 26.48 13.91 5.28
CA ILE A 398 26.52 13.24 6.58
C ILE A 398 27.84 13.54 7.30
N THR A 399 27.77 13.60 8.64
CA THR A 399 28.95 13.63 9.51
C THR A 399 29.07 12.31 10.24
N VAL A 400 30.26 11.70 10.22
CA VAL A 400 30.57 10.43 10.88
C VAL A 400 31.86 10.56 11.71
N GLU A 401 32.02 9.67 12.69
CA GLU A 401 33.29 9.56 13.42
C GLU A 401 34.34 8.85 12.55
N CYS A 402 35.61 9.10 12.84
CA CYS A 402 36.80 8.52 12.19
C CYS A 402 36.87 6.98 12.11
N ASP A 403 36.19 6.25 13.01
CA ASP A 403 36.23 4.80 13.14
C ASP A 403 35.14 4.13 12.28
N VAL A 404 34.31 4.94 11.63
CA VAL A 404 33.31 4.53 10.66
C VAL A 404 33.95 4.27 9.30
N ASP A 405 33.66 3.12 8.69
CA ASP A 405 34.01 2.86 7.31
C ASP A 405 33.11 3.67 6.36
N VAL A 406 33.67 4.73 5.79
CA VAL A 406 33.01 5.62 4.82
C VAL A 406 32.64 4.93 3.50
N ASN A 407 33.09 3.70 3.25
CA ASN A 407 32.66 2.91 2.08
C ASN A 407 31.41 2.06 2.37
N ASP A 408 30.98 1.96 3.63
CA ASP A 408 29.74 1.26 3.98
C ASP A 408 28.53 2.15 3.64
N LEU A 409 27.92 1.88 2.48
CA LEU A 409 26.74 2.59 2.00
C LEU A 409 25.52 2.42 2.93
N SER A 410 25.49 1.43 3.82
CA SER A 410 24.44 1.33 4.83
C SER A 410 24.52 2.46 5.87
N ILE A 411 25.68 3.10 5.98
CA ILE A 411 25.96 4.24 6.87
C ILE A 411 25.91 5.54 6.07
N THR A 412 26.67 5.64 4.97
CA THR A 412 26.76 6.88 4.19
C THR A 412 25.56 7.11 3.26
N GLY A 413 24.69 6.12 3.11
CA GLY A 413 23.59 6.12 2.14
C GLY A 413 24.06 5.69 0.75
N ASP A 414 23.09 5.15 -0.01
CA ASP A 414 23.21 4.85 -1.43
C ASP A 414 22.27 5.77 -2.23
N VAL A 415 22.53 5.92 -3.52
CA VAL A 415 21.64 6.67 -4.42
C VAL A 415 20.27 6.01 -4.49
N THR A 416 19.25 6.79 -4.86
CA THR A 416 17.89 6.30 -5.05
C THR A 416 17.25 6.88 -6.30
N ASP A 417 16.18 6.25 -6.75
CA ASP A 417 15.33 6.69 -7.86
C ASP A 417 16.11 6.83 -9.18
N GLU A 418 17.05 5.90 -9.42
CA GLU A 418 17.77 5.76 -10.68
C GLU A 418 16.79 5.44 -11.80
N ALA A 419 16.57 6.41 -12.66
CA ALA A 419 15.56 6.36 -13.67
C ALA A 419 16.02 7.04 -14.95
N ASP A 420 15.61 6.47 -16.06
CA ASP A 420 15.82 7.00 -17.39
C ASP A 420 14.60 6.64 -18.24
N ASN A 421 14.31 7.43 -19.28
CA ASN A 421 13.20 7.15 -20.18
C ASN A 421 13.50 5.94 -21.08
N CYS A 422 14.78 5.65 -21.33
CA CYS A 422 15.23 4.70 -22.32
C CYS A 422 16.02 3.50 -21.80
N SER A 423 16.54 3.60 -20.59
CA SER A 423 17.38 2.57 -19.98
C SER A 423 16.78 2.03 -18.69
N THR A 424 16.98 0.74 -18.45
CA THR A 424 16.51 0.04 -17.24
C THR A 424 17.67 -0.69 -16.58
N GLY A 425 17.55 -0.98 -15.28
CA GLY A 425 18.62 -1.64 -14.52
C GLY A 425 19.88 -0.79 -14.38
N LEU A 426 19.69 0.52 -14.28
CA LEU A 426 20.75 1.49 -14.07
C LEU A 426 21.34 1.33 -12.66
N GLU A 427 22.65 1.54 -12.55
CA GLU A 427 23.41 1.44 -11.31
C GLU A 427 24.40 2.60 -11.28
N ALA A 428 24.36 3.42 -10.22
CA ALA A 428 25.31 4.51 -10.10
C ALA A 428 26.66 4.00 -9.62
N THR A 429 27.72 4.68 -10.03
CA THR A 429 29.07 4.47 -9.51
C THR A 429 29.54 5.72 -8.79
N PHE A 430 30.49 5.60 -7.87
CA PHE A 430 31.05 6.76 -7.20
C PHE A 430 32.58 6.80 -7.22
N ALA A 431 33.11 8.02 -7.15
CA ALA A 431 34.52 8.29 -6.98
C ALA A 431 34.73 9.34 -5.88
N ASP A 432 35.64 9.05 -4.96
CA ASP A 432 35.91 9.89 -3.80
C ASP A 432 37.14 10.77 -4.00
N THR A 433 37.03 12.00 -3.53
CA THR A 433 38.17 12.90 -3.35
C THR A 433 38.22 13.33 -1.89
N VAL A 434 39.40 13.19 -1.27
CA VAL A 434 39.59 13.41 0.17
C VAL A 434 40.40 14.69 0.38
N ALA A 435 39.86 15.59 1.20
CA ALA A 435 40.56 16.74 1.73
C ALA A 435 40.80 16.57 3.24
N ALA A 436 41.92 17.08 3.76
CA ALA A 436 42.18 17.08 5.20
C ALA A 436 41.16 17.99 5.93
N GLY A 437 40.69 17.54 7.10
CA GLY A 437 39.80 18.27 7.98
C GLY A 437 40.53 19.31 8.84
N ALA A 438 39.92 19.74 9.94
CA ALA A 438 40.47 20.79 10.79
C ALA A 438 41.59 20.27 11.71
N CYS A 439 41.53 19.00 12.12
CA CYS A 439 42.59 18.31 12.85
C CYS A 439 43.13 17.08 12.09
N ALA A 440 44.16 16.42 12.65
CA ALA A 440 44.99 15.43 11.95
C ALA A 440 44.23 14.15 11.52
N ASN A 441 43.11 13.84 12.17
CA ASN A 441 42.32 12.62 11.94
C ASN A 441 40.93 12.92 11.33
N GLU A 442 40.65 14.18 11.02
CA GLU A 442 39.44 14.59 10.32
C GLU A 442 39.67 14.66 8.82
N SER A 443 38.60 14.46 8.07
CA SER A 443 38.63 14.63 6.62
C SER A 443 37.28 15.04 6.08
N VAL A 444 37.29 15.72 4.93
CA VAL A 444 36.08 15.99 4.15
C VAL A 444 36.20 15.21 2.87
N ILE A 445 35.29 14.27 2.67
CA ILE A 445 35.22 13.44 1.48
C ILE A 445 34.13 14.00 0.57
N THR A 446 34.52 14.41 -0.63
CA THR A 446 33.56 14.75 -1.71
C THR A 446 33.41 13.51 -2.58
N ARG A 447 32.27 12.82 -2.42
CA ARG A 447 31.87 11.66 -3.20
C ARG A 447 31.11 12.11 -4.44
N THR A 448 31.64 11.83 -5.62
CA THR A 448 31.01 12.14 -6.90
C THR A 448 30.32 10.89 -7.44
N TRP A 449 28.99 10.90 -7.43
CA TRP A 449 28.16 9.86 -8.02
C TRP A 449 27.98 10.12 -9.51
N THR A 450 28.08 9.07 -10.32
CA THR A 450 27.92 9.07 -11.78
C THR A 450 26.95 7.98 -12.18
N LEU A 451 25.85 8.35 -12.83
CA LEU A 451 24.91 7.44 -13.46
C LEU A 451 25.05 7.57 -14.98
N THR A 452 25.24 6.45 -15.66
CA THR A 452 25.38 6.38 -17.13
C THR A 452 24.32 5.42 -17.66
N ASP A 453 23.62 5.83 -18.71
CA ASP A 453 22.61 5.00 -19.35
C ASP A 453 23.21 3.99 -20.37
N GLY A 454 22.35 3.28 -21.10
CA GLY A 454 22.77 2.31 -22.11
C GLY A 454 23.34 2.92 -23.41
N CYS A 455 23.26 4.24 -23.57
CA CYS A 455 23.66 5.01 -24.74
C CYS A 455 24.75 6.06 -24.42
N ASP A 456 25.42 5.90 -23.27
CA ASP A 456 26.52 6.73 -22.77
C ASP A 456 26.12 8.17 -22.38
N ASN A 457 24.82 8.50 -22.21
CA ASN A 457 24.45 9.77 -21.58
C ASN A 457 24.68 9.67 -20.05
N THR A 458 25.21 10.75 -19.47
CA THR A 458 25.70 10.73 -18.08
C THR A 458 25.14 11.87 -17.23
N THR A 459 24.80 11.57 -15.98
CA THR A 459 24.51 12.57 -14.94
C THR A 459 25.47 12.38 -13.76
N THR A 460 25.99 13.49 -13.23
CA THR A 460 26.89 13.49 -12.08
C THR A 460 26.38 14.39 -10.96
N LEU A 461 26.38 13.88 -9.72
CA LEU A 461 25.97 14.60 -8.52
C LEU A 461 26.98 14.36 -7.39
N VAL A 462 27.00 15.23 -6.37
CA VAL A 462 27.97 15.15 -5.28
C VAL A 462 27.30 15.00 -3.93
N GLN A 463 27.94 14.24 -3.05
CA GLN A 463 27.64 14.10 -1.63
C GLN A 463 28.89 14.47 -0.83
N THR A 464 28.71 15.19 0.28
CA THR A 464 29.78 15.52 1.23
C THR A 464 29.68 14.63 2.46
N ILE A 465 30.74 13.87 2.76
CA ILE A 465 30.89 13.10 3.99
C ILE A 465 31.95 13.78 4.83
N THR A 466 31.57 14.26 6.02
CA THR A 466 32.48 14.91 6.96
C THR A 466 32.88 13.89 8.01
N VAL A 467 34.17 13.63 8.15
CA VAL A 467 34.73 12.79 9.20
C VAL A 467 35.23 13.73 10.30
N GLU A 468 34.57 13.69 11.45
CA GLU A 468 34.88 14.51 12.64
C GLU A 468 35.29 13.61 13.81
N ASP A 469 36.12 14.13 14.71
CA ASP A 469 36.45 13.46 15.98
C ASP A 469 35.88 14.31 17.13
N ASN A 470 34.75 13.88 17.68
CA ASN A 470 34.08 14.56 18.79
C ASN A 470 34.14 13.75 20.09
N THR A 471 34.86 12.63 20.10
CA THR A 471 34.89 11.72 21.23
C THR A 471 36.12 11.99 22.07
N ALA A 472 35.96 12.15 23.39
CA ALA A 472 37.09 12.34 24.28
C ALA A 472 37.77 11.00 24.59
N PRO A 473 39.12 10.96 24.75
CA PRO A 473 39.80 9.73 25.07
C PRO A 473 39.37 9.15 26.41
N VAL A 474 39.41 7.83 26.52
CA VAL A 474 39.01 7.07 27.71
C VAL A 474 40.23 6.41 28.34
N PHE A 475 40.33 6.48 29.66
CA PHE A 475 41.37 5.78 30.41
C PHE A 475 41.11 4.26 30.40
N ASN A 476 42.17 3.47 30.18
CA ASN A 476 42.05 2.02 30.00
C ASN A 476 42.04 1.24 31.33
N GLU A 477 42.65 1.81 32.36
CA GLU A 477 42.78 1.19 33.68
C GLU A 477 41.77 1.78 34.70
N ASP A 478 41.56 1.06 35.80
CA ASP A 478 40.76 1.55 36.93
C ASP A 478 41.41 2.80 37.55
N LEU A 479 40.63 3.88 37.64
CA LEU A 479 41.11 5.16 38.12
C LEU A 479 41.39 5.13 39.65
N PRO A 480 42.56 5.64 40.10
CA PRO A 480 42.93 5.58 41.51
C PRO A 480 42.01 6.48 42.36
N ALA A 481 41.54 5.94 43.49
CA ALA A 481 40.68 6.64 44.44
C ALA A 481 41.47 7.41 45.50
N ASP A 482 40.84 8.41 46.11
CA ASP A 482 41.40 9.18 47.23
C ASP A 482 41.75 8.27 48.42
N VAL A 483 42.86 8.56 49.10
CA VAL A 483 43.35 7.75 50.22
C VAL A 483 43.99 8.60 51.31
N THR A 484 43.92 8.13 52.54
CA THR A 484 44.62 8.70 53.69
C THR A 484 45.73 7.75 54.12
N VAL A 485 46.95 8.26 54.28
CA VAL A 485 48.12 7.46 54.66
C VAL A 485 48.87 8.10 55.81
N GLU A 486 49.45 7.25 56.65
CA GLU A 486 50.33 7.69 57.73
C GLU A 486 51.71 8.01 57.14
N CYS A 487 52.08 9.29 57.21
CA CYS A 487 53.47 9.75 57.09
C CYS A 487 54.11 9.36 55.73
N ASN A 488 55.24 8.66 55.71
CA ASN A 488 55.94 8.35 54.45
C ASN A 488 55.29 7.22 53.62
N ASN A 489 54.14 6.69 54.02
CA ASN A 489 53.51 5.53 53.36
C ASN A 489 52.66 5.93 52.14
N VAL A 490 53.14 6.89 51.36
CA VAL A 490 52.51 7.39 50.13
C VAL A 490 52.59 6.33 49.04
N PRO A 491 51.46 5.92 48.42
CA PRO A 491 51.47 4.95 47.33
C PRO A 491 52.19 5.52 46.10
N GLU A 492 52.87 4.66 45.32
CA GLU A 492 53.41 5.04 44.02
C GLU A 492 52.29 5.51 43.07
N ALA A 493 52.62 6.41 42.14
CA ALA A 493 51.65 6.90 41.17
C ALA A 493 51.24 5.77 40.20
N ALA A 494 49.94 5.61 39.96
CA ALA A 494 49.44 4.67 38.98
C ALA A 494 49.91 5.08 37.56
N VAL A 495 50.39 4.11 36.79
CA VAL A 495 50.66 4.27 35.36
C VAL A 495 49.37 3.97 34.62
N ILE A 496 48.77 5.01 34.02
CA ILE A 496 47.49 4.94 33.32
C ILE A 496 47.76 5.20 31.83
N THR A 497 47.10 4.45 30.97
CA THR A 497 47.05 4.65 29.53
C THR A 497 45.65 5.09 29.12
N ALA A 498 45.54 5.74 27.96
CA ALA A 498 44.26 6.11 27.38
C ALA A 498 44.16 5.56 25.96
N SER A 499 42.94 5.39 25.49
CA SER A 499 42.62 5.05 24.11
C SER A 499 41.52 5.96 23.60
N ASP A 500 41.50 6.15 22.30
CA ASP A 500 40.50 6.93 21.60
C ASP A 500 40.11 6.20 20.31
N ASN A 501 38.89 6.38 19.82
CA ASN A 501 38.42 5.74 18.59
C ASN A 501 39.06 6.35 17.34
N CYS A 502 39.49 7.61 17.40
CA CYS A 502 40.08 8.38 16.31
C CYS A 502 41.59 8.57 16.41
N ASP A 503 42.13 8.56 17.62
CA ASP A 503 43.55 8.67 17.84
C ASP A 503 44.19 7.32 18.16
N ALA A 504 44.99 6.82 17.22
CA ALA A 504 45.75 5.59 17.39
C ALA A 504 46.77 5.68 18.55
N THR A 505 47.16 6.90 18.95
CA THR A 505 48.15 7.13 20.01
C THR A 505 47.73 8.29 20.90
N VAL A 506 47.16 7.98 22.05
CA VAL A 506 46.77 8.97 23.06
C VAL A 506 47.82 9.08 24.16
N GLU A 507 48.32 10.29 24.41
CA GLU A 507 49.27 10.57 25.49
C GLU A 507 48.56 10.99 26.79
N VAL A 508 48.93 10.36 27.90
CA VAL A 508 48.46 10.75 29.24
C VAL A 508 49.53 11.59 29.92
N VAL A 509 49.18 12.83 30.26
CA VAL A 509 50.02 13.76 31.04
C VAL A 509 49.72 13.59 32.52
N PHE A 510 50.76 13.28 33.30
CA PHE A 510 50.69 13.18 34.77
C PHE A 510 51.25 14.45 35.43
N ALA A 511 50.50 15.02 36.37
CA ALA A 511 50.91 16.12 37.22
C ALA A 511 50.71 15.79 38.70
N GLU A 512 51.62 16.24 39.56
CA GLU A 512 51.55 16.07 41.00
C GLU A 512 51.82 17.41 41.69
N GLU A 513 50.95 17.80 42.61
CA GLU A 513 51.06 19.00 43.43
C GLU A 513 51.00 18.65 44.91
N ILE A 514 51.92 19.21 45.70
CA ILE A 514 51.98 19.02 47.15
C ILE A 514 51.56 20.32 47.84
N THR A 515 50.62 20.22 48.76
CA THR A 515 50.15 21.33 49.59
C THR A 515 50.36 20.98 51.05
N GLU A 516 51.10 21.80 51.77
CA GLU A 516 51.38 21.61 53.20
C GLU A 516 50.08 21.68 54.01
N GLY A 517 49.93 20.76 54.97
CA GLY A 517 48.82 20.65 55.90
C GLY A 517 48.97 21.55 57.13
N SER A 518 48.07 21.36 58.10
CA SER A 518 48.02 22.19 59.32
C SER A 518 49.00 21.76 60.41
N CYS A 519 49.42 20.49 60.46
CA CYS A 519 50.49 20.02 61.34
C CYS A 519 51.85 20.01 60.60
N VAL A 520 52.94 20.06 61.35
CA VAL A 520 54.29 19.81 60.83
C VAL A 520 54.37 18.35 60.35
N GLY A 521 54.52 18.15 59.05
CA GLY A 521 54.59 16.81 58.43
C GLY A 521 53.32 16.34 57.75
N ASP A 522 52.18 17.02 57.97
CA ASP A 522 50.96 16.80 57.21
C ASP A 522 51.06 17.48 55.84
N TYR A 523 50.60 16.82 54.78
CA TYR A 523 50.45 17.42 53.46
C TYR A 523 49.43 16.67 52.62
N LEU A 524 48.80 17.37 51.67
CA LEU A 524 48.00 16.76 50.62
C LEU A 524 48.82 16.66 49.35
N ILE A 525 48.83 15.47 48.75
CA ILE A 525 49.29 15.27 47.37
C ILE A 525 48.04 15.21 46.47
N THR A 526 47.96 16.11 45.50
CA THR A 526 46.98 16.03 44.42
C THR A 526 47.67 15.51 43.17
N ARG A 527 47.26 14.33 42.69
CA ARG A 527 47.70 13.76 41.42
C ARG A 527 46.63 13.95 40.37
N THR A 528 47.00 14.41 39.20
CA THR A 528 46.10 14.60 38.07
C THR A 528 46.64 13.91 36.83
N TRP A 529 45.79 13.09 36.20
CA TRP A 529 46.05 12.50 34.89
C TRP A 529 45.13 13.19 33.90
N THR A 530 45.70 13.78 32.85
CA THR A 530 44.96 14.47 31.80
C THR A 530 45.36 13.89 30.46
N THR A 531 44.37 13.61 29.63
CA THR A 531 44.57 13.09 28.28
C THR A 531 43.80 13.94 27.28
N ILE A 532 44.43 14.26 26.15
CA ILE A 532 43.87 15.07 25.08
C ILE A 532 44.21 14.34 23.77
N ASP A 533 43.23 14.15 22.90
CA ASP A 533 43.50 13.65 21.54
C ASP A 533 44.08 14.74 20.61
N SER A 534 44.36 14.34 19.38
CA SER A 534 44.83 15.23 18.31
C SER A 534 43.81 16.31 17.88
N CYS A 535 42.54 16.20 18.26
CA CYS A 535 41.44 17.11 17.92
C CYS A 535 41.01 18.02 19.09
N ASN A 536 41.69 17.90 20.23
CA ASN A 536 41.51 18.62 21.49
C ASN A 536 40.32 18.17 22.34
N ASN A 537 39.73 16.99 22.12
CA ASN A 537 38.78 16.44 23.09
C ASN A 537 39.58 15.89 24.29
N GLN A 538 39.08 16.13 25.51
CA GLN A 538 39.87 15.97 26.73
C GLN A 538 39.12 15.19 27.82
N SER A 539 39.85 14.31 28.51
CA SER A 539 39.46 13.67 29.76
C SER A 539 40.48 13.96 30.86
N SER A 540 40.02 14.07 32.11
CA SER A 540 40.88 14.32 33.26
C SER A 540 40.37 13.59 34.51
N HIS A 541 41.30 13.06 35.30
CA HIS A 541 41.04 12.43 36.60
C HIS A 541 41.98 12.98 37.66
N SER A 542 41.51 13.13 38.89
CA SER A 542 42.32 13.56 40.03
C SER A 542 42.18 12.60 41.22
N GLN A 543 43.30 12.31 41.87
CA GLN A 543 43.39 11.58 43.13
C GLN A 543 43.97 12.51 44.21
N ILE A 544 43.34 12.53 45.38
CA ILE A 544 43.83 13.23 46.57
C ILE A 544 44.38 12.21 47.57
N ILE A 545 45.65 12.36 47.95
CA ILE A 545 46.31 11.59 49.00
C ILE A 545 46.50 12.51 50.20
N THR A 546 45.84 12.20 51.30
CA THR A 546 46.01 12.92 52.57
C THR A 546 47.07 12.24 53.42
N VAL A 547 48.21 12.90 53.62
CA VAL A 547 49.27 12.43 54.52
C VAL A 547 49.09 13.13 55.87
N GLN A 548 48.86 12.35 56.92
CA GLN A 548 48.67 12.87 58.28
C GLN A 548 49.15 11.87 59.34
N ASP A 549 49.51 12.35 60.53
CA ASP A 549 49.89 11.54 61.70
C ASP A 549 48.70 11.36 62.67
N LEU A 550 48.20 10.13 62.79
CA LEU A 550 47.11 9.78 63.72
C LEU A 550 47.58 8.94 64.91
N THR A 551 48.88 8.68 65.03
CA THR A 551 49.42 7.78 66.07
C THR A 551 49.95 8.56 67.26
N SER A 552 49.72 8.08 68.48
CA SER A 552 50.25 8.71 69.68
C SER A 552 51.60 8.11 70.11
N PRO A 553 52.48 8.88 70.78
CA PRO A 553 53.81 8.40 71.19
C PRO A 553 53.77 7.16 72.08
N THR A 554 54.77 6.30 71.92
CA THR A 554 54.90 5.02 72.64
C THR A 554 56.08 5.04 73.61
N LEU A 555 55.91 4.39 74.78
CA LEU A 555 56.99 4.26 75.78
C LEU A 555 57.94 3.12 75.39
N VAL A 556 59.24 3.42 75.27
CA VAL A 556 60.26 2.43 74.90
C VAL A 556 61.13 1.96 76.08
N THR A 557 61.16 2.70 77.18
CA THR A 557 61.88 2.29 78.40
C THR A 557 61.03 1.40 79.31
N PRO A 558 61.60 0.36 79.96
CA PRO A 558 60.86 -0.44 80.93
C PRO A 558 60.41 0.40 82.12
N PHE A 559 59.17 0.15 82.59
CA PHE A 559 58.46 0.98 83.55
C PHE A 559 57.65 0.09 84.49
N ASP A 560 57.93 0.17 85.80
CA ASP A 560 57.17 -0.54 86.83
C ASP A 560 56.06 0.37 87.37
N GLU A 561 54.81 -0.03 87.15
CA GLU A 561 53.64 0.79 87.46
C GLU A 561 53.32 0.87 88.96
N ASN A 562 53.78 -0.07 89.80
CA ASN A 562 53.45 -0.12 91.23
C ASN A 562 54.65 -0.56 92.09
N ILE A 563 54.95 0.19 93.17
CA ILE A 563 56.10 0.00 94.07
C ILE A 563 55.66 0.12 95.55
N THR A 564 56.24 -0.64 96.49
CA THR A 564 55.96 -0.54 97.94
C THR A 564 57.28 -0.49 98.73
N ILE A 565 57.45 0.51 99.61
CA ILE A 565 58.71 0.80 100.32
C ILE A 565 58.47 1.24 101.79
N ALA A 566 59.52 1.22 102.64
CA ALA A 566 59.49 1.76 104.00
C ALA A 566 59.94 3.25 104.03
N CYS A 567 59.68 3.98 105.11
CA CYS A 567 59.79 5.45 105.19
C CYS A 567 61.16 6.07 104.82
N ASP A 568 62.21 5.27 104.62
CA ASP A 568 63.57 5.66 104.25
C ASP A 568 63.97 5.35 102.79
N ASP A 569 63.11 4.74 101.95
CA ASP A 569 63.49 4.16 100.62
C ASP A 569 62.65 4.63 99.39
N ILE A 570 62.15 5.87 99.33
CA ILE A 570 61.39 6.36 98.15
C ILE A 570 62.31 6.45 96.92
N PRO A 571 61.97 5.79 95.78
CA PRO A 571 62.82 5.81 94.59
C PRO A 571 62.79 7.17 93.87
N GLU A 572 63.94 7.54 93.28
CA GLU A 572 64.08 8.69 92.37
C GLU A 572 63.10 8.59 91.18
N ILE A 573 62.77 9.73 90.56
CA ILE A 573 61.87 9.76 89.39
C ILE A 573 62.56 9.08 88.20
N PRO A 574 61.97 8.03 87.59
CA PRO A 574 62.58 7.35 86.44
C PRO A 574 62.61 8.27 85.20
N ASN A 575 63.69 8.20 84.43
CA ASN A 575 63.80 8.90 83.15
C ASN A 575 63.20 8.04 82.02
N LEU A 576 61.97 8.36 81.59
CA LEU A 576 61.26 7.65 80.54
C LEU A 576 61.60 8.21 79.14
N VAL A 577 61.75 7.33 78.15
CA VAL A 577 61.97 7.70 76.74
C VAL A 577 60.77 7.25 75.91
N PHE A 578 60.32 8.12 75.02
CA PHE A 578 59.19 7.88 74.12
C PHE A 578 59.62 7.99 72.66
N GLU A 579 59.02 7.18 71.80
CA GLU A 579 59.22 7.22 70.35
C GLU A 579 57.86 7.30 69.65
N ASP A 580 57.82 8.07 68.57
CA ASP A 580 56.68 8.20 67.69
C ASP A 580 57.14 7.99 66.23
N SER A 581 56.27 7.43 65.39
CA SER A 581 56.66 7.02 64.03
C SER A 581 56.81 8.21 63.06
N CYS A 582 56.21 9.34 63.39
CA CYS A 582 55.99 10.46 62.48
C CYS A 582 56.39 11.80 63.08
N SER A 583 56.41 11.89 64.41
CA SER A 583 56.87 13.05 65.15
C SER A 583 58.27 12.83 65.75
N ASN A 584 59.20 13.73 65.45
CA ASN A 584 60.56 13.68 65.98
C ASN A 584 60.72 14.48 67.29
N ASN A 585 59.74 15.32 67.61
CA ASN A 585 59.76 16.17 68.79
C ASN A 585 58.57 15.82 69.69
N ILE A 586 58.87 15.13 70.80
CA ILE A 586 57.88 14.63 71.75
C ILE A 586 57.94 15.49 73.00
N SER A 587 56.80 16.08 73.37
CA SER A 587 56.63 16.85 74.60
C SER A 587 56.16 15.94 75.73
N VAL A 588 56.86 15.97 76.87
CA VAL A 588 56.51 15.17 78.07
C VAL A 588 56.24 16.11 79.23
N GLU A 589 55.04 16.03 79.80
CA GLU A 589 54.63 16.73 81.02
C GLU A 589 54.55 15.73 82.18
N PHE A 590 55.24 16.03 83.30
CA PHE A 590 55.28 15.18 84.48
C PHE A 590 54.55 15.82 85.66
N ASN A 591 53.77 15.03 86.38
CA ASN A 591 53.05 15.43 87.60
C ASN A 591 53.18 14.37 88.70
N GLU A 592 53.33 14.79 89.96
CA GLU A 592 53.40 13.91 91.13
C GLU A 592 52.46 14.40 92.23
N VAL A 593 51.68 13.49 92.82
CA VAL A 593 50.72 13.78 93.88
C VAL A 593 50.85 12.75 95.00
N SER A 594 50.94 13.19 96.25
CA SER A 594 50.92 12.32 97.43
C SER A 594 49.55 12.34 98.14
N THR A 595 49.01 11.17 98.48
CA THR A 595 47.71 11.01 99.13
C THR A 595 47.81 10.07 100.34
N GLN A 596 47.28 10.48 101.49
CA GLN A 596 47.26 9.67 102.72
C GLN A 596 46.21 8.56 102.62
N ILE A 597 46.54 7.32 103.04
CA ILE A 597 45.70 6.14 102.79
C ILE A 597 45.08 5.53 104.07
N SER A 598 45.55 5.85 105.29
CA SER A 598 44.93 5.35 106.54
C SER A 598 45.19 6.22 107.80
N ASP A 599 44.43 5.97 108.88
CA ASP A 599 44.54 6.63 110.20
C ASP A 599 45.82 6.27 110.99
N LEU A 600 46.70 5.46 110.41
CA LEU A 600 48.01 5.05 110.94
C LEU A 600 49.11 5.50 109.97
N GLU A 601 49.42 6.80 109.92
CA GLU A 601 50.59 7.47 109.29
C GLU A 601 51.12 7.04 107.88
N ASP A 602 50.46 6.11 107.16
CA ASP A 602 50.85 5.60 105.83
C ASP A 602 50.33 6.50 104.67
N TYR A 603 51.10 6.63 103.58
CA TYR A 603 50.74 7.43 102.40
C TYR A 603 51.16 6.81 101.04
N GLU A 604 50.49 7.22 99.95
CA GLU A 604 50.78 6.85 98.55
C GLU A 604 51.34 8.03 97.77
N ILE A 605 52.21 7.78 96.79
CA ILE A 605 52.66 8.74 95.79
C ILE A 605 52.24 8.24 94.41
N THR A 606 51.49 9.03 93.65
CA THR A 606 51.15 8.78 92.25
C THR A 606 51.92 9.75 91.35
N ARG A 607 52.67 9.20 90.39
CA ARG A 607 53.39 9.91 89.33
C ARG A 607 52.68 9.71 87.99
N THR A 608 52.55 10.77 87.18
CA THR A 608 51.89 10.73 85.87
C THR A 608 52.74 11.45 84.82
N TRP A 609 52.93 10.81 83.66
CA TRP A 609 53.57 11.40 82.47
C TRP A 609 52.53 11.51 81.34
N THR A 610 52.26 12.74 80.89
CA THR A 610 51.44 13.03 79.70
C THR A 610 52.38 13.35 78.54
N VAL A 611 52.28 12.59 77.47
CA VAL A 611 53.19 12.62 76.32
C VAL A 611 52.40 13.04 75.09
N ILE A 612 52.83 14.11 74.44
CA ILE A 612 52.15 14.72 73.30
C ILE A 612 53.16 14.85 72.17
N ASP A 613 52.79 14.41 70.97
CA ASP A 613 53.60 14.62 69.76
C ASP A 613 53.39 16.03 69.15
N ASP A 614 54.03 16.30 68.01
CA ASP A 614 53.93 17.59 67.31
C ASP A 614 52.52 17.82 66.70
N CYS A 615 51.74 16.75 66.46
CA CYS A 615 50.39 16.80 65.90
C CYS A 615 49.27 16.76 66.95
N GLY A 616 49.63 16.71 68.22
CA GLY A 616 48.70 16.77 69.34
C GLY A 616 48.09 15.43 69.74
N ASN A 617 48.59 14.29 69.23
CA ASN A 617 48.17 12.98 69.72
C ASN A 617 48.80 12.72 71.10
N VAL A 618 48.01 12.18 72.04
CA VAL A 618 48.36 12.13 73.47
C VAL A 618 48.38 10.70 74.02
N SER A 619 49.44 10.35 74.74
CA SER A 619 49.56 9.13 75.56
C SER A 619 49.80 9.48 77.03
N VAL A 620 49.26 8.70 77.98
CA VAL A 620 49.42 8.96 79.44
C VAL A 620 49.90 7.70 80.16
N PHE A 621 50.89 7.84 81.04
CA PHE A 621 51.50 6.75 81.83
C PHE A 621 51.49 7.09 83.32
N THR A 622 51.25 6.12 84.21
CA THR A 622 51.09 6.36 85.67
C THR A 622 51.86 5.34 86.52
N GLN A 623 52.54 5.79 87.59
CA GLN A 623 53.25 4.95 88.58
C GLN A 623 52.76 5.25 90.00
N ASN A 624 52.49 4.23 90.81
CA ASN A 624 52.03 4.34 92.20
C ASN A 624 53.07 3.77 93.20
N ILE A 625 53.31 4.46 94.33
CA ILE A 625 54.29 4.09 95.36
C ILE A 625 53.66 4.14 96.77
N THR A 626 53.73 3.07 97.58
CA THR A 626 53.13 2.98 98.96
C THR A 626 54.20 2.97 100.08
N VAL A 627 54.00 3.67 101.22
CA VAL A 627 54.98 3.88 102.33
C VAL A 627 54.47 3.56 103.78
N GLU A 628 55.23 2.86 104.66
CA GLU A 628 54.87 2.38 106.06
C GLU A 628 55.82 2.79 107.27
N LEU A 629 55.35 2.96 108.55
CA LEU A 629 56.11 3.46 109.80
C LEU A 629 55.90 2.67 111.17
N SER A 630 56.93 2.31 112.00
CA SER A 630 56.78 1.72 113.41
C SER A 630 58.05 1.66 114.36
N ASN A 631 57.97 1.96 115.70
CA ASN A 631 58.91 1.58 116.82
C ASN A 631 58.30 1.75 118.28
N VAL A 632 58.55 0.87 119.30
CA VAL A 632 57.89 0.85 120.67
C VAL A 632 58.85 0.58 121.89
N ILE A 633 58.77 1.31 123.03
CA ILE A 633 59.55 1.17 124.31
C ILE A 633 58.69 0.64 125.49
N ASN A 634 59.23 -0.18 126.44
CA ASN A 634 58.49 -0.75 127.59
C ASN A 634 59.12 -0.41 128.98
N ALA A 635 58.29 -0.28 130.03
CA ALA A 635 58.71 0.13 131.39
C ALA A 635 58.04 -0.72 132.51
N PHE A 636 58.71 -0.88 133.68
CA PHE A 636 58.22 -1.70 134.81
C PHE A 636 58.35 -1.01 136.19
N ASP A 637 57.46 -1.34 137.14
CA ASP A 637 57.42 -0.78 138.50
C ASP A 637 58.26 -1.59 139.52
N SER A 638 58.70 -0.98 140.64
CA SER A 638 59.59 -1.60 141.67
C SER A 638 59.19 -1.29 143.13
N ASN A 639 59.57 -2.13 144.11
CA ASN A 639 59.42 -1.89 145.56
C ASN A 639 60.80 -1.94 146.30
N ARG A 640 61.04 -1.08 147.30
CA ARG A 640 62.33 -0.92 148.05
C ARG A 640 62.13 -0.60 149.54
N CYS A 641 63.04 -1.03 150.43
CA CYS A 641 63.02 -0.65 151.86
C CYS A 641 63.60 0.78 152.06
N ILE A 642 63.17 1.49 153.09
CA ILE A 642 63.68 2.82 153.51
C ILE A 642 65.18 2.82 153.86
N LEU A 643 65.75 1.65 154.17
CA LEU A 643 67.18 1.49 154.45
C LEU A 643 67.99 0.93 153.26
N ASP A 644 67.36 0.75 152.09
CA ASP A 644 68.06 0.30 150.89
C ASP A 644 68.96 1.41 150.30
N GLU A 645 70.03 1.02 149.61
CA GLU A 645 70.93 1.95 148.92
C GLU A 645 70.28 2.59 147.65
N GLU A 646 70.82 3.73 147.23
CA GLU A 646 70.50 4.42 145.97
C GLU A 646 70.58 3.51 144.72
N PHE A 647 69.65 3.63 143.78
CA PHE A 647 69.64 2.87 142.52
C PHE A 647 69.22 3.72 141.30
N ASP A 648 69.55 3.27 140.09
CA ASP A 648 69.26 3.99 138.84
C ASP A 648 67.87 3.65 138.28
N LEU A 649 67.08 4.66 137.90
CA LEU A 649 65.76 4.46 137.30
C LEU A 649 65.82 3.84 135.90
N PHE A 650 66.93 3.97 135.17
CA PHE A 650 67.09 3.32 133.86
C PHE A 650 67.02 1.79 133.93
N ASP A 651 67.34 1.19 135.08
CA ASP A 651 67.22 -0.26 135.30
C ASP A 651 65.76 -0.75 135.25
N LEU A 652 64.78 0.17 135.24
CA LEU A 652 63.36 -0.12 135.14
C LEU A 652 62.80 -0.11 133.70
N LEU A 653 63.63 0.17 132.70
CA LEU A 653 63.25 0.21 131.28
C LEU A 653 63.82 -0.98 130.47
N THR A 654 63.09 -1.43 129.44
CA THR A 654 63.58 -2.40 128.44
C THR A 654 63.08 -2.04 127.03
N GLY A 655 63.88 -2.36 126.01
CA GLY A 655 63.62 -1.99 124.62
C GLY A 655 64.75 -1.15 124.04
N ASP A 656 64.54 -0.59 122.85
CA ASP A 656 65.51 0.30 122.20
C ASP A 656 65.26 1.75 122.66
N PHE A 657 65.97 2.19 123.71
CA PHE A 657 65.85 3.53 124.29
C PHE A 657 67.24 4.17 124.48
N ASP A 658 67.30 5.50 124.41
CA ASP A 658 68.55 6.27 124.47
C ASP A 658 68.87 6.75 125.91
N MET A 659 70.03 6.38 126.45
CA MET A 659 70.43 6.81 127.81
C MET A 659 70.55 8.35 127.98
N ASN A 660 70.50 9.14 126.91
CA ASN A 660 70.44 10.60 126.97
C ASN A 660 69.03 11.18 127.20
N GLY A 661 67.98 10.35 127.28
CA GLY A 661 66.62 10.80 127.57
C GLY A 661 66.47 11.35 129.01
N THR A 662 65.45 12.18 129.23
CA THR A 662 65.31 12.93 130.49
C THR A 662 64.29 12.27 131.41
N TRP A 663 64.68 12.01 132.67
CA TRP A 663 63.77 11.57 133.74
C TRP A 663 63.18 12.76 134.50
N THR A 664 61.90 12.69 134.79
CA THR A 664 61.17 13.70 135.59
C THR A 664 60.34 13.03 136.66
N VAL A 665 60.34 13.60 137.88
CA VAL A 665 59.48 13.12 138.97
C VAL A 665 58.06 13.64 138.73
N VAL A 666 57.12 12.74 138.48
CA VAL A 666 55.71 13.07 138.22
C VAL A 666 54.91 13.10 139.52
N ASN A 667 55.20 12.20 140.46
CA ASN A 667 54.47 12.09 141.72
C ASN A 667 55.41 11.72 142.89
N GLY A 668 55.18 12.36 144.06
CA GLY A 668 56.08 12.32 145.22
C GLY A 668 57.17 13.41 145.17
N VAL A 669 57.73 13.77 146.33
CA VAL A 669 58.84 14.73 146.42
C VAL A 669 60.14 13.96 146.60
N ALA A 670 60.78 13.62 145.49
CA ALA A 670 62.05 12.91 145.42
C ALA A 670 63.10 13.76 144.69
N THR A 671 64.37 13.65 145.09
CA THR A 671 65.48 14.29 144.38
C THR A 671 66.27 13.21 143.65
N LEU A 672 66.44 13.35 142.33
CA LEU A 672 67.24 12.41 141.54
C LEU A 672 68.68 12.87 141.48
N ASN A 673 69.57 12.10 142.12
CA ASN A 673 71.01 12.33 142.05
C ASN A 673 71.49 12.01 140.62
N ASN A 674 72.34 12.88 140.07
CA ASN A 674 72.83 12.78 138.69
C ASN A 674 71.75 12.58 137.60
N GLY A 675 70.50 12.99 137.86
CA GLY A 675 69.42 13.00 136.87
C GLY A 675 68.58 11.73 136.77
N SER A 676 69.06 10.57 137.26
CA SER A 676 68.32 9.30 137.20
C SER A 676 68.44 8.42 138.44
N PHE A 677 69.36 8.69 139.37
CA PHE A 677 69.54 7.87 140.56
C PHE A 677 68.61 8.31 141.68
N PHE A 678 67.89 7.36 142.27
CA PHE A 678 66.92 7.59 143.34
C PHE A 678 67.38 6.88 144.63
N ASP A 679 67.49 7.64 145.74
CA ASP A 679 67.86 7.15 147.07
C ASP A 679 66.62 6.99 147.98
N PRO A 680 66.18 5.74 148.25
CA PRO A 680 65.04 5.45 149.12
C PRO A 680 65.13 6.04 150.53
N SER A 681 66.34 6.22 151.07
CA SER A 681 66.54 6.68 152.46
C SER A 681 66.23 8.17 152.66
N THR A 682 66.13 8.91 151.56
CA THR A 682 65.95 10.36 151.58
C THR A 682 64.49 10.80 151.52
N VAL A 683 63.56 9.85 151.38
CA VAL A 683 62.15 10.11 151.19
C VAL A 683 61.29 9.41 152.24
N ASP A 684 60.07 9.90 152.46
CA ASP A 684 59.13 9.23 153.34
C ASP A 684 58.52 7.99 152.64
N ILE A 685 58.11 7.00 153.43
CA ILE A 685 57.42 5.77 152.99
C ILE A 685 56.21 6.13 152.09
N GLY A 686 56.12 5.55 150.89
CA GLY A 686 55.10 5.89 149.90
C GLY A 686 55.43 5.46 148.46
N VAL A 687 54.54 5.74 147.49
CA VAL A 687 54.76 5.46 146.06
C VAL A 687 55.20 6.72 145.32
N TYR A 688 56.28 6.62 144.57
CA TYR A 688 56.88 7.68 143.75
C TYR A 688 56.79 7.32 142.27
N THR A 689 56.39 8.25 141.39
CA THR A 689 56.24 8.01 139.94
C THR A 689 57.24 8.87 139.15
N PHE A 690 57.92 8.26 138.19
CA PHE A 690 58.90 8.91 137.32
C PHE A 690 58.52 8.74 135.84
N MET A 691 58.80 9.73 135.01
CA MET A 691 58.56 9.70 133.56
C MET A 691 59.84 9.92 132.78
N TYR A 692 60.06 9.09 131.78
CA TYR A 692 61.18 9.15 130.85
C TYR A 692 60.70 9.58 129.46
N ALA A 693 61.38 10.55 128.87
CA ALA A 693 61.07 11.12 127.56
C ALA A 693 62.32 11.29 126.69
N ILE A 694 62.20 10.94 125.40
CA ILE A 694 63.18 11.30 124.35
C ILE A 694 62.50 12.32 123.42
N THR A 695 62.94 13.57 123.51
CA THR A 695 62.33 14.70 122.78
C THR A 695 63.14 15.16 121.57
N ASP A 696 64.36 14.64 121.36
CA ASP A 696 65.23 14.96 120.22
C ASP A 696 65.61 13.69 119.43
N GLY A 697 64.79 13.35 118.45
CA GLY A 697 64.97 12.27 117.47
C GLY A 697 63.78 12.25 116.49
N PRO A 698 63.91 11.67 115.27
CA PRO A 698 62.85 11.71 114.26
C PRO A 698 61.58 10.91 114.63
N CYS A 699 61.59 10.17 115.75
CA CYS A 699 60.42 9.51 116.33
C CYS A 699 60.39 9.70 117.87
N PRO A 700 59.75 10.77 118.42
CA PRO A 700 59.68 11.02 119.86
C PRO A 700 58.79 9.99 120.59
N ASN A 701 59.17 9.59 121.82
CA ASN A 701 58.46 8.61 122.66
C ASN A 701 58.59 8.93 124.16
N GLU A 702 57.54 8.66 124.95
CA GLU A 702 57.49 8.87 126.42
C GLU A 702 56.91 7.65 127.17
N VAL A 703 57.43 7.31 128.36
CA VAL A 703 56.96 6.18 129.20
C VAL A 703 57.12 6.46 130.71
N GLN A 704 56.29 5.85 131.57
CA GLN A 704 56.27 6.06 133.03
C GLN A 704 56.61 4.80 133.85
N VAL A 705 57.20 4.98 135.04
CA VAL A 705 57.48 3.93 136.07
C VAL A 705 57.12 4.38 137.48
N ASN A 706 56.70 3.45 138.35
CA ASN A 706 56.41 3.68 139.77
C ASN A 706 57.37 2.90 140.70
N VAL A 707 57.78 3.52 141.81
CA VAL A 707 58.62 2.92 142.86
C VAL A 707 57.95 3.08 144.22
N THR A 708 57.70 1.98 144.94
CA THR A 708 57.08 1.99 146.29
C THR A 708 58.14 1.78 147.38
N ILE A 709 58.15 2.60 148.44
CA ILE A 709 59.07 2.51 149.58
C ILE A 709 58.37 2.01 150.86
N ASP A 710 58.94 1.03 151.59
CA ASP A 710 58.42 0.41 152.83
C ASP A 710 59.47 0.28 153.98
N ASP A 711 59.10 -0.18 155.20
CA ASP A 711 59.96 -0.19 156.43
C ASP A 711 60.28 -1.56 157.05
N ASP A 712 60.10 -2.66 156.30
CA ASP A 712 60.10 -4.04 156.81
C ASP A 712 61.45 -4.58 157.36
N CYS A 713 62.45 -3.72 157.63
CA CYS A 713 63.85 -4.07 157.89
C CYS A 713 64.39 -3.90 159.37
N VAL A 714 63.56 -3.83 160.45
CA VAL A 714 64.02 -3.71 161.89
C VAL A 714 63.29 -4.65 162.89
N VAL A 715 64.00 -5.29 163.86
CA VAL A 715 63.49 -6.30 164.85
C VAL A 715 63.87 -6.04 166.35
N LEU A 716 62.95 -6.38 167.30
CA LEU A 716 63.02 -6.75 168.77
C LEU A 716 62.92 -5.68 169.93
N ALA A 717 62.32 -5.97 171.12
CA ALA A 717 62.77 -7.05 172.05
C ALA A 717 61.86 -7.77 173.11
N CYS A 718 60.60 -7.47 173.44
CA CYS A 718 59.88 -8.23 174.52
C CYS A 718 58.42 -8.63 174.18
N GLY A 719 57.99 -9.82 174.63
CA GLY A 719 56.67 -10.41 174.34
C GLY A 719 55.81 -10.75 175.57
N LEU A 720 54.58 -11.23 175.36
CA LEU A 720 53.58 -11.44 176.43
C LEU A 720 53.91 -12.60 177.38
N GLU A 721 54.77 -13.53 176.98
CA GLU A 721 55.10 -14.73 177.76
C GLU A 721 55.99 -14.45 178.99
N ASP A 722 56.59 -13.26 179.07
CA ASP A 722 57.57 -12.89 180.09
C ASP A 722 56.97 -12.21 181.34
N VAL A 723 55.67 -11.86 181.35
CA VAL A 723 55.04 -11.07 182.43
C VAL A 723 54.46 -11.93 183.57
N VAL A 724 54.88 -11.70 184.82
CA VAL A 724 54.37 -12.40 186.03
C VAL A 724 53.70 -11.43 187.01
N VAL A 725 52.41 -11.65 187.29
CA VAL A 725 51.57 -10.79 188.16
C VAL A 725 51.17 -11.51 189.45
N SER A 726 51.33 -10.86 190.60
CA SER A 726 50.90 -11.38 191.92
C SER A 726 49.38 -11.66 191.97
N LYS A 727 48.98 -12.72 192.69
CA LYS A 727 47.57 -13.10 192.89
C LYS A 727 47.05 -12.82 194.31
N THR A 728 47.92 -12.42 195.23
CA THR A 728 47.62 -12.27 196.65
C THR A 728 48.49 -11.19 197.28
N VAL A 729 47.91 -10.35 198.14
CA VAL A 729 48.62 -9.35 198.96
C VAL A 729 48.22 -9.51 200.43
N THR A 730 49.22 -9.65 201.28
CA THR A 730 49.13 -9.78 202.74
C THR A 730 50.10 -8.79 203.39
N ALA A 731 49.65 -7.56 203.63
CA ALA A 731 50.45 -6.52 204.26
C ALA A 731 50.54 -6.75 205.79
N ASN A 732 51.35 -7.71 206.22
CA ASN A 732 51.59 -8.02 207.63
C ASN A 732 53.03 -7.69 208.07
N GLY A 733 53.88 -7.25 207.15
CA GLY A 733 55.27 -6.91 207.41
C GLY A 733 56.18 -8.12 207.55
N ASP A 734 55.85 -9.25 206.92
CA ASP A 734 56.72 -10.43 206.87
C ASP A 734 57.59 -10.53 205.60
N ASP A 735 57.55 -9.50 204.73
CA ASP A 735 58.19 -9.41 203.40
C ASP A 735 57.70 -10.47 202.40
N ILE A 736 56.66 -11.25 202.74
CA ILE A 736 56.09 -12.29 201.88
C ILE A 736 54.69 -11.87 201.44
N ASN A 737 54.63 -11.38 200.20
CA ASN A 737 53.42 -10.84 199.56
C ASN A 737 52.87 -9.56 200.22
N ASP A 738 53.70 -8.76 200.90
CA ASP A 738 53.27 -7.47 201.45
C ASP A 738 52.79 -6.48 200.38
N PHE A 739 53.27 -6.62 199.14
CA PHE A 739 52.95 -5.75 198.01
C PHE A 739 52.44 -6.52 196.80
N PHE A 740 51.66 -5.84 195.96
CA PHE A 740 51.34 -6.30 194.63
C PHE A 740 52.56 -6.13 193.72
N THR A 741 53.01 -7.22 193.09
CA THR A 741 54.21 -7.24 192.25
C THR A 741 53.88 -7.66 190.81
N VAL A 742 54.47 -6.95 189.85
CA VAL A 742 54.54 -7.29 188.43
C VAL A 742 56.03 -7.42 188.09
N SER A 743 56.45 -8.60 187.63
CA SER A 743 57.86 -9.01 187.45
C SER A 743 58.10 -9.73 186.11
N GLY A 744 59.37 -9.92 185.73
CA GLY A 744 59.79 -10.60 184.49
C GLY A 744 60.02 -9.67 183.30
N ILE A 745 59.81 -8.37 183.47
CA ILE A 745 59.96 -7.33 182.43
C ILE A 745 61.00 -6.28 182.79
N GLU A 746 61.86 -6.56 183.75
CA GLU A 746 62.80 -5.58 184.31
C GLU A 746 63.76 -5.02 183.24
N ASP A 747 64.05 -5.79 182.20
CA ASP A 747 64.95 -5.40 181.10
C ASP A 747 64.24 -4.83 179.87
N CYS A 748 62.91 -4.78 179.87
CA CYS A 748 62.11 -4.42 178.68
C CYS A 748 61.85 -2.91 178.53
N GLY A 749 62.23 -2.08 179.51
CA GLY A 749 62.01 -0.64 179.48
C GLY A 749 60.53 -0.21 179.52
N PHE A 750 59.62 -1.13 179.85
CA PHE A 750 58.19 -0.85 179.88
C PHE A 750 57.79 -0.02 181.10
N VAL A 751 56.82 0.88 180.89
CA VAL A 751 56.19 1.65 181.97
C VAL A 751 54.88 0.94 182.37
N ILE A 752 54.80 0.50 183.62
CA ILE A 752 53.66 -0.25 184.15
C ILE A 752 52.56 0.73 184.59
N GLU A 753 51.41 0.75 183.95
CA GLU A 753 50.23 1.44 184.48
C GLU A 753 49.34 0.43 185.21
N LEU A 754 49.06 0.67 186.50
CA LEU A 754 48.21 -0.19 187.32
C LEU A 754 46.93 0.55 187.70
N GLN A 755 45.80 -0.13 187.53
CA GLN A 755 44.52 0.29 188.08
C GLN A 755 43.93 -0.86 188.88
N ILE A 756 43.38 -0.56 190.06
CA ILE A 756 42.67 -1.55 190.87
C ILE A 756 41.25 -1.06 191.14
N PHE A 757 40.30 -1.99 191.03
CA PHE A 757 38.87 -1.76 191.16
C PHE A 757 38.27 -2.64 192.25
N ASN A 758 37.23 -2.14 192.91
CA ASN A 758 36.43 -2.95 193.83
C ASN A 758 35.40 -3.82 193.10
N ARG A 759 34.73 -4.70 193.84
CA ARG A 759 33.72 -5.64 193.31
C ARG A 759 32.49 -5.00 192.64
N TRP A 760 32.35 -3.67 192.71
CA TRP A 760 31.27 -2.94 192.05
C TRP A 760 31.76 -2.15 190.82
N GLY A 761 33.02 -2.32 190.41
CA GLY A 761 33.60 -1.66 189.25
C GLY A 761 34.14 -0.25 189.49
N ALA A 762 34.24 0.20 190.75
CA ALA A 762 34.81 1.51 191.05
C ALA A 762 36.33 1.43 191.27
N LYS A 763 37.07 2.37 190.69
CA LYS A 763 38.53 2.45 190.81
C LYS A 763 38.93 2.94 192.20
N ILE A 764 39.79 2.18 192.86
CA ILE A 764 40.26 2.45 194.22
C ILE A 764 41.73 2.84 194.28
N TYR A 765 42.52 2.39 193.30
CA TYR A 765 43.92 2.73 193.16
C TYR A 765 44.26 2.91 191.69
N GLN A 766 45.14 3.86 191.40
CA GLN A 766 45.70 4.08 190.08
C GLN A 766 47.14 4.55 190.22
N SER A 767 48.03 3.98 189.42
CA SER A 767 49.38 4.48 189.14
C SER A 767 49.64 4.42 187.64
N ASN A 768 50.22 5.48 187.09
CA ASN A 768 50.63 5.51 185.68
C ASN A 768 52.12 5.13 185.51
N ASN A 769 52.82 4.82 186.61
CA ASN A 769 54.19 4.32 186.62
C ASN A 769 54.40 3.51 187.91
N TYR A 770 53.80 2.33 187.95
CA TYR A 770 53.71 1.47 189.12
C TYR A 770 55.06 0.86 189.48
N GLN A 771 55.43 0.91 190.77
CA GLN A 771 56.75 0.52 191.28
C GLN A 771 56.68 -0.67 192.24
N ASN A 772 55.68 -1.53 192.11
CA ASN A 772 55.50 -2.72 192.94
C ASN A 772 55.38 -2.42 194.45
N ASP A 773 54.75 -1.29 194.79
CA ASP A 773 54.76 -0.69 196.13
C ASP A 773 53.36 -0.59 196.76
N TRP A 774 52.36 -1.25 196.17
CA TRP A 774 50.99 -1.20 196.69
C TRP A 774 50.71 -2.35 197.65
N ASN A 775 50.47 -2.01 198.92
CA ASN A 775 50.19 -2.94 200.01
C ASN A 775 48.73 -2.92 200.48
N GLY A 776 47.82 -2.37 199.67
CA GLY A 776 46.41 -2.22 200.06
C GLY A 776 46.01 -0.80 200.48
N PHE A 777 46.94 0.16 200.45
CA PHE A 777 46.62 1.56 200.79
C PHE A 777 45.72 2.23 199.74
N THR A 778 44.69 2.95 200.18
CA THR A 778 43.61 3.50 199.35
C THR A 778 43.27 4.91 199.81
N ASN A 779 43.19 5.87 198.88
CA ASN A 779 42.99 7.28 199.20
C ASN A 779 41.62 7.53 199.81
N ARG A 780 41.61 8.49 200.72
CA ARG A 780 40.71 8.56 201.88
C ARG A 780 39.19 8.61 201.62
N SER A 781 38.68 8.63 200.40
CA SER A 781 37.24 8.79 200.15
C SER A 781 36.41 7.51 200.24
N SER A 782 36.98 6.33 200.00
CA SER A 782 36.14 5.22 199.55
C SER A 782 36.04 4.02 200.50
N VAL A 783 36.69 3.98 201.68
CA VAL A 783 36.64 2.77 202.53
C VAL A 783 36.70 2.90 204.07
N GLY A 784 36.69 4.11 204.63
CA GLY A 784 36.66 4.27 206.09
C GLY A 784 38.03 4.23 206.76
N SER A 785 38.07 4.52 208.07
CA SER A 785 39.14 5.27 208.75
C SER A 785 40.56 4.69 208.80
N SER A 786 40.88 3.53 208.24
CA SER A 786 42.24 2.99 208.31
C SER A 786 43.17 3.49 207.19
N GLY A 787 42.64 3.91 206.04
CA GLY A 787 43.47 4.24 204.87
C GLY A 787 43.91 3.02 204.05
N GLU A 788 43.56 1.82 204.49
CA GLU A 788 43.78 0.58 203.76
C GLU A 788 42.43 -0.05 203.36
N VAL A 789 42.44 -0.86 202.32
CA VAL A 789 41.22 -1.52 201.83
C VAL A 789 40.80 -2.63 202.78
N PRO A 790 39.50 -2.91 202.92
CA PRO A 790 39.05 -4.07 203.65
C PRO A 790 39.46 -5.35 202.94
N THR A 791 39.72 -6.35 203.75
CA THR A 791 39.98 -7.72 203.30
C THR A 791 38.90 -8.20 202.34
N GLY A 792 39.32 -8.66 201.14
CA GLY A 792 38.43 -9.09 200.07
C GLY A 792 39.07 -9.16 198.69
N THR A 793 38.24 -9.47 197.69
CA THR A 793 38.65 -9.60 196.29
C THR A 793 38.48 -8.29 195.53
N TYR A 794 39.54 -7.92 194.81
CA TYR A 794 39.63 -6.75 193.94
C TYR A 794 40.03 -7.19 192.52
N TYR A 795 39.95 -6.30 191.55
CA TYR A 795 40.36 -6.57 190.16
C TYR A 795 41.44 -5.60 189.73
N TYR A 796 42.50 -6.10 189.10
CA TYR A 796 43.56 -5.28 188.50
C TYR A 796 43.40 -5.18 186.98
N VAL A 797 43.82 -4.04 186.45
CA VAL A 797 44.04 -3.80 185.02
C VAL A 797 45.46 -3.22 184.90
N ILE A 798 46.32 -3.92 184.16
CA ILE A 798 47.71 -3.52 183.88
C ILE A 798 47.82 -3.15 182.42
N ASN A 799 48.36 -1.98 182.14
CA ASN A 799 48.69 -1.54 180.79
C ASN A 799 50.20 -1.29 180.69
N LEU A 800 50.89 -2.02 179.83
CA LEU A 800 52.34 -1.89 179.62
C LEU A 800 52.60 -0.90 178.48
N ARG A 801 52.87 0.35 178.84
CA ARG A 801 53.08 1.42 177.87
C ARG A 801 54.28 1.11 176.98
N ASN A 802 54.12 1.38 175.68
CA ASN A 802 55.10 1.12 174.61
C ASN A 802 55.40 -0.35 174.33
N SER A 803 54.63 -1.31 174.86
CA SER A 803 54.82 -2.73 174.55
C SER A 803 54.06 -3.20 173.31
N GLY A 804 52.97 -2.52 172.93
CA GLY A 804 52.02 -3.00 171.92
C GLY A 804 51.13 -4.16 172.39
N LEU A 805 51.28 -4.64 173.63
CA LEU A 805 50.49 -5.74 174.20
C LEU A 805 49.11 -5.25 174.67
N GLU A 806 48.08 -6.11 174.54
CA GLU A 806 46.75 -5.84 175.11
C GLU A 806 46.79 -5.76 176.64
N PRO A 807 45.91 -4.97 177.28
CA PRO A 807 45.88 -4.83 178.72
C PRO A 807 45.65 -6.16 179.46
N ILE A 808 46.44 -6.40 180.50
CA ILE A 808 46.40 -7.61 181.32
C ILE A 808 45.41 -7.39 182.47
N VAL A 809 44.45 -8.30 182.66
CA VAL A 809 43.40 -8.17 183.68
C VAL A 809 43.24 -9.43 184.52
N GLY A 810 42.89 -9.27 185.79
CA GLY A 810 42.64 -10.42 186.66
C GLY A 810 42.16 -10.07 188.07
N PRO A 811 41.63 -11.05 188.81
CA PRO A 811 41.29 -10.87 190.21
C PRO A 811 42.53 -10.94 191.11
N ILE A 812 42.48 -10.23 192.22
CA ILE A 812 43.47 -10.29 193.30
C ILE A 812 42.77 -10.38 194.66
N TYR A 813 43.32 -11.20 195.55
CA TYR A 813 42.88 -11.24 196.93
C TYR A 813 43.77 -10.35 197.82
N VAL A 814 43.16 -9.48 198.62
CA VAL A 814 43.87 -8.57 199.52
C VAL A 814 43.40 -8.82 200.95
N ALA A 815 44.35 -8.95 201.88
CA ALA A 815 44.07 -9.06 203.31
C ALA A 815 44.87 -8.01 204.08
N THR A 816 44.16 -7.15 204.82
CA THR A 816 44.72 -6.09 205.67
C THR A 816 44.25 -6.36 207.11
N ASN A 817 45.18 -6.58 208.02
CA ASN A 817 44.89 -6.93 209.40
C ASN A 817 45.41 -5.84 210.33
N LYS A 818 44.46 -5.12 210.94
CA LYS A 818 44.57 -4.19 212.07
C LYS A 818 45.75 -3.21 212.11
#